data_AF-A0A946UKD2-F1
#
_entry.id   AF-A0A946UKD2-F1
#
_cell.length_a   1.000
_cell.length_b   1.000
_cell.length_c   1.000
_cell.angle_alpha   90.00
_cell.angle_beta   90.00
_cell.angle_gamma   90.00
#
_symmetry.space_group_name_H-M   'P 1'
#
loop_
_entity.id
_entity.type
_entity.pdbx_description
1 polymer ?
#
loop_
_entity_poly.entity_id
_entity_poly.type
_entity_poly.pdbx_seq_one_letter_code
_entity_poly.pdbx_strand_id
1 'polypeptide(L)'
;MSSIFISHSSSDNAIARELERRLERQGHASVFLDLDPEKGIVGGQSWERTLYRKIRACRAVIALVTDDYVKSHWCFAEIALARMEGKFVFALKVDPLSPDTRMPSILTEKQYIDLRSDPEDGFNRLWRGLRRVDVLGVKGEWDPKESPYLGFDSFQEKHAPLFFGREDEARAGVEMLERGSPGLIMTLGPSGSGKSSLVRAAIIPRLRRLEDRWLVVEPFRPGRDPFAALASALFDTFRRYAPDAAKSIGNAERLAERLRAGRGESQTQGDGEQVSESADDRPMRDDERVRRLMVQLAELKESSAPADPDDPFVNFLDWTIEDLRKMTDLPVRESRLSASGAATALIDVANDLRRLSDRNDARVLVVVDQFEELLGEGAAASDAEIFLRFLRESFEEADSPVVILGTMRSDFLGLFQRHPVLRGVDYESLSLGPMSTQGMRRVIEEPAKLGAVELEPGLTDRLISDTETPDALPLLSFTLWVLWRDFGDDRLIQLSEYDELGGLHGAVVREAEALVSRGDKDALRRAFLAMVRLDDNGRFSRKAVAWDSPDLVPVHPLLEQFVARRLLVVRSDGDTRIVEVAHEALFRTWRLLRDWLDQGRSEVLLTQQIARDAIAWEESDHEKDALWRGTRLLQARELLKRKKLDGIDKEFVKKGLQRERLIKGSIFGTAAVVFVGLGALTTYAFNAKQEATASALAAQMAEREMSNTYEEMVTKILPVVRPKQAAPGPISVDKSVLQLSPTLEHASFGESLAILGRYGAGRVLAVAHDSFVAEEPGDNRLFLDFGLKWLTVGTGVRDVLYTIGHCETVSESGNPATRIAVTTIRDLGYSVASIQDLAQLDVRDSTGVVLIVGNAWAAFAEAEIDAVGEFVANGGRLLLVGLEWSWDQYRHPGGFDPCRFNPYSASRSKETERYPMNALGRQFGITYEPGTIVLD
;
A
#
# COMPACT_ATOMS: atom_id res chain seq x y z
N MET A 1 -7.98 32.58 -28.79
CA MET A 1 -7.23 33.30 -29.84
C MET A 1 -5.87 32.62 -30.03
N SER A 2 -5.40 32.45 -31.26
CA SER A 2 -4.04 32.03 -31.57
C SER A 2 -3.29 33.24 -32.12
N SER A 3 -2.59 33.96 -31.23
CA SER A 3 -1.85 35.17 -31.55
C SER A 3 -0.53 34.80 -32.22
N ILE A 4 -0.48 34.85 -33.55
CA ILE A 4 0.75 34.66 -34.35
C ILE A 4 1.34 36.05 -34.60
N PHE A 5 2.63 36.25 -34.31
CA PHE A 5 3.35 37.48 -34.63
C PHE A 5 4.24 37.24 -35.85
N ILE A 6 4.15 38.08 -36.87
CA ILE A 6 5.06 38.04 -38.02
C ILE A 6 6.18 39.06 -37.77
N SER A 7 7.42 38.57 -37.67
CA SER A 7 8.64 39.37 -37.59
C SER A 7 9.25 39.47 -38.99
N HIS A 8 9.41 40.69 -39.50
CA HIS A 8 9.96 40.99 -40.83
C HIS A 8 10.71 42.32 -40.83
N SER A 9 11.54 42.56 -41.86
CA SER A 9 12.13 43.88 -42.10
C SER A 9 11.10 44.79 -42.75
N SER A 10 11.15 46.10 -42.51
CA SER A 10 10.28 47.07 -43.18
C SER A 10 10.44 47.09 -44.71
N SER A 11 11.54 46.55 -45.25
CA SER A 11 11.70 46.31 -46.69
C SER A 11 10.83 45.15 -47.23
N ASP A 12 10.38 44.23 -46.36
CA ASP A 12 9.74 42.95 -46.73
C ASP A 12 8.21 42.96 -46.55
N ASN A 13 7.61 44.13 -46.40
CA ASN A 13 6.19 44.30 -46.07
C ASN A 13 5.23 43.58 -47.02
N ALA A 14 5.58 43.51 -48.32
CA ALA A 14 4.76 42.83 -49.32
C ALA A 14 4.69 41.31 -49.08
N ILE A 15 5.82 40.70 -48.68
CA ILE A 15 5.93 39.27 -48.37
C ILE A 15 5.18 38.96 -47.08
N ALA A 16 5.32 39.81 -46.06
CA ALA A 16 4.65 39.67 -44.78
C ALA A 16 3.12 39.70 -44.91
N ARG A 17 2.57 40.61 -45.74
CA ARG A 17 1.13 40.68 -46.03
C ARG A 17 0.62 39.46 -46.81
N GLU A 18 1.42 38.89 -47.70
CA GLU A 18 1.02 37.66 -48.39
C GLU A 18 0.96 36.47 -47.44
N LEU A 19 1.93 36.35 -46.53
CA LEU A 19 1.94 35.33 -45.50
C LEU A 19 0.72 35.47 -44.57
N GLU A 20 0.39 36.69 -44.14
CA GLU A 20 -0.80 36.97 -43.33
C GLU A 20 -2.08 36.50 -44.02
N ARG A 21 -2.30 36.86 -45.29
CA ARG A 21 -3.48 36.41 -46.07
C ARG A 21 -3.53 34.90 -46.25
N ARG A 22 -2.38 34.21 -46.31
CA ARG A 22 -2.34 32.74 -46.36
C ARG A 22 -2.70 32.12 -45.01
N LEU A 23 -2.20 32.68 -43.91
CA LEU A 23 -2.54 32.26 -42.55
C LEU A 23 -4.05 32.40 -42.27
N GLU A 24 -4.64 33.52 -42.68
CA GLU A 24 -6.09 33.75 -42.55
C GLU A 24 -6.92 32.73 -43.34
N ARG A 25 -6.51 32.42 -44.58
CA ARG A 25 -7.16 31.38 -45.41
C ARG A 25 -7.07 29.98 -44.80
N GLN A 26 -6.04 29.71 -44.00
CA GLN A 26 -5.86 28.44 -43.26
C GLN A 26 -6.58 28.44 -41.89
N GLY A 27 -7.37 29.46 -41.57
CA GLY A 27 -8.16 29.54 -40.34
C GLY A 27 -7.47 30.21 -39.16
N HIS A 28 -6.26 30.75 -39.33
CA HIS A 28 -5.55 31.51 -38.30
C HIS A 28 -5.94 33.00 -38.37
N ALA A 29 -7.11 33.36 -37.84
CA ALA A 29 -7.65 34.73 -37.93
C ALA A 29 -7.02 35.77 -36.97
N SER A 30 -6.06 35.37 -36.13
CA SER A 30 -5.47 36.20 -35.07
C SER A 30 -3.97 36.42 -35.31
N VAL A 31 -3.63 36.89 -36.50
CA VAL A 31 -2.26 37.30 -36.86
C VAL A 31 -2.05 38.76 -36.48
N PHE A 32 -0.88 39.08 -35.94
CA PHE A 32 -0.44 40.44 -35.70
C PHE A 32 0.70 40.77 -36.66
N LEU A 33 0.46 41.77 -37.49
CA LEU A 33 1.43 42.44 -38.34
C LEU A 33 1.54 43.89 -37.88
N ASP A 34 2.77 44.39 -37.69
CA ASP A 34 3.05 45.75 -37.21
C ASP A 34 2.45 46.86 -38.09
N LEU A 35 2.26 46.59 -39.39
CA LEU A 35 1.78 47.48 -40.46
C LEU A 35 0.28 47.35 -40.77
N ASP A 36 -0.48 46.60 -39.98
CA ASP A 36 -1.94 46.50 -40.15
C ASP A 36 -2.61 47.88 -39.85
N PRO A 37 -3.37 48.47 -40.79
CA PRO A 37 -4.03 49.77 -40.59
C PRO A 37 -5.07 49.81 -39.46
N GLU A 38 -5.64 48.66 -39.08
CA GLU A 38 -6.67 48.51 -38.04
C GLU A 38 -6.13 47.85 -36.76
N LYS A 39 -5.15 46.94 -36.87
CA LYS A 39 -4.62 46.14 -35.74
C LYS A 39 -3.16 46.44 -35.37
N GLY A 40 -2.43 47.20 -36.18
CA GLY A 40 -1.00 47.51 -36.05
C GLY A 40 -0.70 48.73 -35.14
N ILE A 41 0.52 49.26 -35.22
CA ILE A 41 0.95 50.39 -34.38
C ILE A 41 0.48 51.72 -35.00
N VAL A 42 -0.47 52.39 -34.35
CA VAL A 42 -1.00 53.70 -34.79
C VAL A 42 0.02 54.81 -34.51
N GLY A 43 0.15 55.76 -35.44
CA GLY A 43 1.06 56.91 -35.31
C GLY A 43 0.84 57.70 -34.01
N GLY A 44 1.90 57.86 -33.20
CA GLY A 44 1.88 58.54 -31.90
C GLY A 44 2.03 57.62 -30.67
N GLN A 45 1.96 56.30 -30.83
CA GLN A 45 2.28 55.35 -29.76
C GLN A 45 3.80 55.09 -29.65
N SER A 46 4.28 54.74 -28.46
CA SER A 46 5.65 54.20 -28.30
C SER A 46 5.71 52.84 -29.00
N TRP A 47 6.21 52.85 -30.24
CA TRP A 47 6.24 51.69 -31.13
C TRP A 47 6.91 50.48 -30.45
N GLU A 48 7.95 50.75 -29.67
CA GLU A 48 8.78 49.77 -28.99
C GLU A 48 8.00 49.08 -27.85
N ARG A 49 7.31 49.86 -27.00
CA ARG A 49 6.48 49.29 -25.92
C ARG A 49 5.31 48.48 -26.43
N THR A 50 4.71 48.88 -27.55
CA THR A 50 3.61 48.12 -28.16
C THR A 50 4.11 46.81 -28.75
N LEU A 51 5.26 46.83 -29.43
CA LEU A 51 5.90 45.67 -30.02
C LEU A 51 6.32 44.63 -28.96
N TYR A 52 6.96 45.05 -27.88
CA TYR A 52 7.25 44.20 -26.71
C TYR A 52 6.00 43.54 -26.12
N ARG A 53 4.91 44.31 -25.97
CA ARG A 53 3.64 43.80 -25.43
C ARG A 53 3.01 42.75 -26.34
N LYS A 54 3.07 42.95 -27.66
CA LYS A 54 2.49 42.06 -28.65
C LYS A 54 3.27 40.75 -28.76
N ILE A 55 4.60 40.80 -28.72
CA ILE A 55 5.44 39.58 -28.68
C ILE A 55 5.18 38.80 -27.38
N ARG A 56 5.02 39.47 -26.23
CA ARG A 56 4.62 38.78 -24.99
C ARG A 56 3.25 38.10 -25.09
N ALA A 57 2.29 38.74 -25.77
CA ALA A 57 0.94 38.21 -25.96
C ALA A 57 0.84 37.14 -27.06
N CYS A 58 1.84 36.97 -27.92
CA CYS A 58 1.83 35.98 -29.00
C CYS A 58 2.17 34.56 -28.50
N ARG A 59 1.72 33.53 -29.22
CA ARG A 59 2.05 32.12 -28.99
C ARG A 59 3.15 31.61 -29.91
N ALA A 60 3.18 32.13 -31.15
CA ALA A 60 4.22 31.84 -32.12
C ALA A 60 4.69 33.14 -32.79
N VAL A 61 5.97 33.15 -33.13
CA VAL A 61 6.63 34.15 -33.95
C VAL A 61 7.06 33.49 -35.25
N ILE A 62 6.68 34.07 -36.38
CA ILE A 62 7.15 33.68 -37.70
C ILE A 62 8.18 34.71 -38.14
N ALA A 63 9.43 34.29 -38.31
CA ALA A 63 10.53 35.13 -38.77
C ALA A 63 10.69 34.99 -40.30
N LEU A 64 10.47 36.08 -41.04
CA LEU A 64 10.69 36.14 -42.48
C LEU A 64 12.14 36.51 -42.78
N VAL A 65 12.97 35.49 -43.01
CA VAL A 65 14.42 35.65 -43.13
C VAL A 65 14.81 35.95 -44.58
N THR A 66 15.09 37.23 -44.83
CA THR A 66 15.64 37.82 -46.05
C THR A 66 17.03 38.45 -45.77
N ASP A 67 17.72 38.94 -46.80
CA ASP A 67 18.99 39.67 -46.63
C ASP A 67 18.84 40.95 -45.78
N ASP A 68 17.69 41.61 -45.83
CA ASP A 68 17.40 42.81 -45.03
C ASP A 68 17.00 42.47 -43.60
N TYR A 69 16.32 41.33 -43.40
CA TYR A 69 15.99 40.81 -42.08
C TYR A 69 17.25 40.56 -41.24
N VAL A 70 18.26 39.90 -41.83
CA VAL A 70 19.52 39.55 -41.13
C VAL A 70 20.32 40.81 -40.74
N LYS A 71 20.17 41.92 -41.46
CA LYS A 71 20.85 43.19 -41.17
C LYS A 71 20.09 44.07 -40.16
N SER A 72 18.83 43.75 -39.88
CA SER A 72 17.97 44.55 -39.01
C SER A 72 18.22 44.26 -37.53
N HIS A 73 18.68 45.29 -36.80
CA HIS A 73 18.86 45.23 -35.35
C HIS A 73 17.54 45.01 -34.60
N TRP A 74 16.42 45.46 -35.19
CA TRP A 74 15.09 45.32 -34.61
C TRP A 74 14.55 43.90 -34.77
N CYS A 75 14.68 43.31 -35.96
CA CYS A 75 14.32 41.90 -36.19
C CYS A 75 15.13 40.97 -35.26
N PHE A 76 16.40 41.29 -35.02
CA PHE A 76 17.21 40.59 -34.03
C PHE A 76 16.65 40.71 -32.60
N ALA A 77 16.29 41.92 -32.16
CA ALA A 77 15.71 42.16 -30.83
C ALA A 77 14.37 41.44 -30.63
N GLU A 78 13.51 41.40 -31.65
CA GLU A 78 12.22 40.68 -31.64
C GLU A 78 12.42 39.19 -31.40
N ILE A 79 13.35 38.57 -32.13
CA ILE A 79 13.64 37.14 -32.02
C ILE A 79 14.34 36.82 -30.71
N ALA A 80 15.24 37.68 -30.25
CA ALA A 80 15.88 37.54 -28.94
C ALA A 80 14.85 37.54 -27.82
N LEU A 81 13.92 38.49 -27.84
CA LEU A 81 12.82 38.57 -26.89
C LEU A 81 11.89 37.35 -27.00
N ALA A 82 11.48 36.98 -28.21
CA ALA A 82 10.64 35.81 -28.43
C ALA A 82 11.26 34.54 -27.86
N ARG A 83 12.58 34.37 -28.00
CA ARG A 83 13.33 33.26 -27.39
C ARG A 83 13.39 33.35 -25.87
N MET A 84 13.68 34.53 -25.32
CA MET A 84 13.69 34.74 -23.86
C MET A 84 12.33 34.44 -23.23
N GLU A 85 11.24 34.74 -23.94
CA GLU A 85 9.86 34.48 -23.51
C GLU A 85 9.36 33.06 -23.89
N GLY A 86 10.24 32.18 -24.38
CA GLY A 86 9.94 30.78 -24.68
C GLY A 86 8.95 30.55 -25.84
N LYS A 87 8.84 31.50 -26.77
CA LYS A 87 7.88 31.42 -27.89
C LYS A 87 8.32 30.41 -28.96
N PHE A 88 7.34 29.88 -29.69
CA PHE A 88 7.61 29.09 -30.89
C PHE A 88 8.08 30.00 -32.01
N VAL A 89 9.35 29.88 -32.41
CA VAL A 89 9.93 30.66 -33.51
C VAL A 89 10.03 29.78 -34.74
N PHE A 90 9.33 30.15 -35.81
CA PHE A 90 9.41 29.54 -37.14
C PHE A 90 10.22 30.44 -38.05
N ALA A 91 11.42 30.00 -38.45
CA ALA A 91 12.26 30.75 -39.37
C ALA A 91 11.99 30.31 -40.82
N LEU A 92 11.45 31.21 -41.63
CA LEU A 92 11.14 31.00 -43.04
C LEU A 92 12.23 31.67 -43.88
N LYS A 93 12.94 30.92 -44.71
CA LYS A 93 13.83 31.50 -45.73
C LYS A 93 12.99 31.90 -46.92
N VAL A 94 13.03 33.17 -47.29
CA VAL A 94 12.26 33.74 -48.40
C VAL A 94 13.16 34.66 -49.21
N ASP A 95 12.92 34.76 -50.51
CA ASP A 95 13.66 35.68 -51.36
C ASP A 95 13.29 37.15 -51.08
N PRO A 96 14.24 38.09 -51.15
CA PRO A 96 15.65 37.89 -51.54
C PRO A 96 16.52 37.44 -50.35
N LEU A 97 17.19 36.29 -50.49
CA LEU A 97 18.18 35.79 -49.53
C LEU A 97 19.39 35.22 -50.28
N SER A 98 20.52 35.93 -50.21
CA SER A 98 21.75 35.54 -50.90
C SER A 98 22.31 34.22 -50.36
N PRO A 99 22.88 33.34 -51.22
CA PRO A 99 23.42 32.04 -50.79
C PRO A 99 24.50 32.13 -49.71
N ASP A 100 25.26 33.23 -49.69
CA ASP A 100 26.38 33.47 -48.79
C ASP A 100 25.98 34.20 -47.48
N THR A 101 24.70 34.54 -47.31
CA THR A 101 24.23 35.27 -46.13
C THR A 101 24.33 34.40 -44.88
N ARG A 102 25.18 34.83 -43.93
CA ARG A 102 25.34 34.16 -42.64
C ARG A 102 24.12 34.41 -41.76
N MET A 103 23.44 33.33 -41.38
CA MET A 103 22.30 33.40 -40.49
C MET A 103 22.71 33.83 -39.08
N PRO A 104 21.87 34.64 -38.39
CA PRO A 104 22.09 34.94 -36.98
C PRO A 104 22.17 33.66 -36.15
N SER A 105 23.16 33.57 -35.25
CA SER A 105 23.37 32.40 -34.38
C SER A 105 22.15 32.04 -33.53
N ILE A 106 21.32 33.04 -33.23
CA ILE A 106 20.06 32.90 -32.50
C ILE A 106 18.98 32.15 -33.30
N LEU A 107 19.15 31.97 -34.62
CA LEU A 107 18.25 31.19 -35.46
C LEU A 107 18.87 29.85 -35.90
N THR A 108 20.19 29.63 -35.75
CA THR A 108 20.89 28.45 -36.26
C THR A 108 20.69 27.16 -35.47
N GLU A 109 20.17 27.22 -34.25
CA GLU A 109 19.89 26.03 -33.43
C GLU A 109 18.53 25.36 -33.78
N LYS A 110 17.71 25.98 -34.64
CA LYS A 110 16.39 25.45 -35.05
C LYS A 110 16.37 25.15 -36.54
N GLN A 111 15.60 24.13 -36.93
CA GLN A 111 15.42 23.76 -38.35
C GLN A 111 14.67 24.87 -39.09
N TYR A 112 15.21 25.31 -40.23
CA TYR A 112 14.60 26.33 -41.08
C TYR A 112 13.55 25.71 -42.02
N ILE A 113 12.53 26.51 -42.35
CA ILE A 113 11.58 26.22 -43.42
C ILE A 113 12.05 27.00 -44.65
N ASP A 114 12.53 26.31 -45.68
CA ASP A 114 12.97 26.97 -46.92
C ASP A 114 11.81 27.06 -47.90
N LEU A 115 11.32 28.29 -48.16
CA LEU A 115 10.24 28.54 -49.12
C LEU A 115 10.77 28.82 -50.53
N ARG A 116 12.09 28.83 -50.75
CA ARG A 116 12.69 29.17 -52.06
C ARG A 116 12.74 27.98 -53.00
N SER A 117 12.91 26.77 -52.46
CA SER A 117 13.05 25.53 -53.24
C SER A 117 11.70 24.85 -53.51
N ASP A 118 10.90 24.63 -52.47
CA ASP A 118 9.54 24.09 -52.59
C ASP A 118 8.62 24.86 -51.63
N PRO A 119 7.93 25.90 -52.13
CA PRO A 119 7.04 26.72 -51.32
C PRO A 119 5.93 25.90 -50.66
N GLU A 120 5.33 24.93 -51.35
CA GLU A 120 4.16 24.21 -50.86
C GLU A 120 4.52 23.18 -49.79
N ASP A 121 5.63 22.44 -49.94
CA ASP A 121 6.15 21.62 -48.83
C ASP A 121 6.57 22.47 -47.63
N GLY A 122 7.23 23.61 -47.88
CA GLY A 122 7.60 24.54 -46.82
C GLY A 122 6.39 25.10 -46.07
N PHE A 123 5.32 25.47 -46.77
CA PHE A 123 4.04 25.84 -46.14
C PHE A 123 3.41 24.66 -45.39
N ASN A 124 3.44 23.45 -45.92
CA ASN A 124 2.93 22.26 -45.20
C ASN A 124 3.70 21.96 -43.90
N ARG A 125 5.02 22.21 -43.88
CA ARG A 125 5.83 22.15 -42.65
C ARG A 125 5.45 23.26 -41.67
N LEU A 126 5.22 24.48 -42.17
CA LEU A 126 4.72 25.59 -41.36
C LEU A 126 3.34 25.27 -40.77
N TRP A 127 2.41 24.73 -41.55
CA TRP A 127 1.08 24.35 -41.08
C TRP A 127 1.14 23.23 -40.05
N ARG A 128 2.00 22.22 -40.22
CA ARG A 128 2.24 21.21 -39.18
C ARG A 128 2.80 21.83 -37.89
N GLY A 129 3.73 22.76 -38.02
CA GLY A 129 4.30 23.51 -36.89
C GLY A 129 3.27 24.36 -36.16
N LEU A 130 2.48 25.15 -36.90
CA LEU A 130 1.44 26.01 -36.34
C LEU A 130 0.27 25.21 -35.77
N ARG A 131 -0.12 24.09 -36.39
CA ARG A 131 -1.07 23.15 -35.79
C ARG A 131 -0.55 22.59 -34.48
N ARG A 132 0.75 22.25 -34.37
CA ARG A 132 1.34 21.90 -33.06
C ARG A 132 1.23 23.05 -32.06
N VAL A 133 1.44 24.31 -32.47
CA VAL A 133 1.26 25.46 -31.57
C VAL A 133 -0.20 25.67 -31.15
N ASP A 134 -1.16 25.46 -32.06
CA ASP A 134 -2.60 25.57 -31.80
C ASP A 134 -3.14 24.39 -30.98
N VAL A 135 -2.59 23.18 -31.18
CA VAL A 135 -2.78 22.01 -30.32
C VAL A 135 -2.18 22.29 -28.94
N LEU A 136 -1.07 23.01 -28.85
CA LEU A 136 -0.48 23.42 -27.58
C LEU A 136 -1.19 24.61 -26.92
N GLY A 137 -2.07 25.33 -27.63
CA GLY A 137 -2.83 26.45 -27.10
C GLY A 137 -4.28 26.05 -26.78
N VAL A 138 -4.65 25.96 -25.51
CA VAL A 138 -6.05 25.69 -25.17
C VAL A 138 -6.92 26.90 -25.60
N LYS A 139 -7.91 26.64 -26.46
CA LYS A 139 -9.16 27.41 -26.62
C LYS A 139 -10.29 26.65 -25.92
N GLY A 140 -11.01 27.32 -25.04
CA GLY A 140 -12.26 26.89 -24.45
C GLY A 140 -13.00 28.13 -23.98
N GLU A 141 -14.32 28.06 -23.92
CA GLU A 141 -15.13 29.11 -23.32
C GLU A 141 -15.16 28.88 -21.81
N TRP A 142 -14.75 29.89 -21.06
CA TRP A 142 -14.91 29.96 -19.61
C TRP A 142 -15.82 31.16 -19.33
N ASP A 143 -16.83 30.98 -18.48
CA ASP A 143 -17.74 32.06 -18.11
C ASP A 143 -17.00 33.04 -17.17
N PRO A 144 -16.83 34.31 -17.56
CA PRO A 144 -16.19 35.31 -16.71
C PRO A 144 -16.87 35.58 -15.37
N LYS A 145 -18.11 35.08 -15.18
CA LYS A 145 -18.83 35.13 -13.90
C LYS A 145 -18.41 34.04 -12.93
N GLU A 146 -17.80 32.95 -13.40
CA GLU A 146 -17.23 31.94 -12.53
C GLU A 146 -15.92 32.45 -11.90
N SER A 147 -15.42 31.77 -10.88
CA SER A 147 -14.11 32.10 -10.31
C SER A 147 -12.99 31.61 -11.22
N PRO A 148 -11.97 32.45 -11.54
CA PRO A 148 -10.81 32.03 -12.32
C PRO A 148 -9.89 31.10 -11.50
N TYR A 149 -10.11 30.99 -10.19
CA TYR A 149 -9.37 30.10 -9.30
C TYR A 149 -10.28 28.98 -8.77
N LEU A 150 -9.78 27.74 -8.82
CA LEU A 150 -10.55 26.55 -8.49
C LEU A 150 -10.46 26.15 -7.01
N GLY A 151 -9.59 26.78 -6.22
CA GLY A 151 -9.41 26.37 -4.83
C GLY A 151 -8.82 24.97 -4.73
N PHE A 152 -9.40 24.11 -3.90
CA PHE A 152 -8.99 22.70 -3.81
C PHE A 152 -9.59 21.81 -4.91
N ASP A 153 -10.49 22.33 -5.75
CA ASP A 153 -11.01 21.55 -6.86
C ASP A 153 -9.91 21.26 -7.88
N SER A 154 -9.91 20.03 -8.40
CA SER A 154 -9.00 19.65 -9.47
C SER A 154 -9.39 20.32 -10.79
N PHE A 155 -8.40 20.73 -11.58
CA PHE A 155 -8.68 21.21 -12.93
C PHE A 155 -9.25 20.06 -13.77
N GLN A 156 -10.28 20.38 -14.55
CA GLN A 156 -10.98 19.49 -15.46
C GLN A 156 -10.78 20.01 -16.87
N GLU A 157 -11.19 19.25 -17.88
CA GLU A 157 -11.07 19.67 -19.28
C GLU A 157 -11.69 21.04 -19.55
N LYS A 158 -12.88 21.33 -18.99
CA LYS A 158 -13.54 22.63 -19.15
C LYS A 158 -12.73 23.80 -18.58
N HIS A 159 -11.84 23.53 -17.62
CA HIS A 159 -10.97 24.53 -16.99
C HIS A 159 -9.65 24.72 -17.73
N ALA A 160 -9.45 24.05 -18.86
CA ALA A 160 -8.22 24.17 -19.65
C ALA A 160 -7.85 25.62 -20.04
N PRO A 161 -8.79 26.57 -20.27
CA PRO A 161 -8.46 27.99 -20.48
C PRO A 161 -7.83 28.68 -19.26
N LEU A 162 -8.06 28.16 -18.05
CA LEU A 162 -7.55 28.69 -16.79
C LEU A 162 -6.25 27.99 -16.34
N PHE A 163 -5.76 27.01 -17.10
CA PHE A 163 -4.61 26.20 -16.71
C PHE A 163 -3.29 26.80 -17.23
N PHE A 164 -2.49 27.35 -16.33
CA PHE A 164 -1.22 28.04 -16.63
C PHE A 164 -0.05 27.48 -15.82
N GLY A 165 1.18 27.82 -16.24
CA GLY A 165 2.41 27.57 -15.46
C GLY A 165 2.99 26.17 -15.57
N ARG A 166 2.38 25.30 -16.39
CA ARG A 166 2.84 23.93 -16.69
C ARG A 166 2.80 23.61 -18.19
N GLU A 167 2.97 24.62 -19.04
CA GLU A 167 2.87 24.44 -20.49
C GLU A 167 3.98 23.58 -21.08
N ASP A 168 5.17 23.57 -20.48
CA ASP A 168 6.29 22.77 -20.93
C ASP A 168 6.08 21.29 -20.58
N GLU A 169 5.58 20.98 -19.39
CA GLU A 169 5.22 19.61 -18.99
C GLU A 169 4.03 19.08 -19.80
N ALA A 170 3.03 19.95 -20.08
CA ALA A 170 1.91 19.58 -20.93
C ALA A 170 2.37 19.24 -22.35
N ARG A 171 3.31 20.03 -22.89
CA ARG A 171 3.93 19.79 -24.20
C ARG A 171 4.71 18.49 -24.21
N ALA A 172 5.58 18.28 -23.22
CA ALA A 172 6.36 17.06 -23.09
C ALA A 172 5.47 15.82 -23.04
N GLY A 173 4.38 15.87 -22.27
CA GLY A 173 3.42 14.76 -22.20
C GLY A 173 2.72 14.45 -23.53
N VAL A 174 2.31 15.49 -24.28
CA VAL A 174 1.73 15.29 -25.62
C VAL A 174 2.77 14.76 -26.61
N GLU A 175 4.00 15.29 -26.57
CA GLU A 175 5.09 14.80 -27.43
C GLU A 175 5.46 13.34 -27.14
N MET A 176 5.51 12.93 -25.87
CA MET A 176 5.73 11.52 -25.48
C MET A 176 4.67 10.61 -26.07
N LEU A 177 3.39 11.02 -25.99
CA LEU A 177 2.28 10.28 -26.59
C LEU A 177 2.39 10.21 -28.12
N GLU A 178 2.79 11.31 -28.78
CA GLU A 178 2.94 11.34 -30.25
C GLU A 178 4.12 10.51 -30.78
N ARG A 179 5.19 10.31 -30.00
CA ARG A 179 6.42 9.61 -30.45
C ARG A 179 6.25 8.11 -30.67
N GLY A 180 5.11 7.51 -30.29
CA GLY A 180 4.86 6.08 -30.50
C GLY A 180 5.60 5.14 -29.53
N SER A 181 6.19 5.70 -28.49
CA SER A 181 6.90 5.05 -27.37
C SER A 181 5.98 4.17 -26.49
N PRO A 182 6.51 3.34 -25.53
CA PRO A 182 5.80 2.17 -24.99
C PRO A 182 4.36 2.45 -24.58
N GLY A 183 3.51 1.43 -24.70
CA GLY A 183 2.07 1.53 -24.41
C GLY A 183 1.71 1.94 -22.98
N LEU A 184 2.68 2.25 -22.12
CA LEU A 184 2.50 2.81 -20.78
C LEU A 184 3.34 4.09 -20.58
N ILE A 185 2.67 5.18 -20.20
CA ILE A 185 3.27 6.45 -19.79
C ILE A 185 2.81 6.77 -18.37
N MET A 186 3.75 7.15 -17.51
CA MET A 186 3.49 7.45 -16.10
C MET A 186 3.81 8.91 -15.77
N THR A 187 2.80 9.66 -15.33
CA THR A 187 2.95 11.02 -14.80
C THR A 187 3.30 10.95 -13.32
N LEU A 188 4.54 11.26 -12.96
CA LEU A 188 5.11 11.11 -11.61
C LEU A 188 5.27 12.45 -10.91
N GLY A 189 5.10 12.50 -9.59
CA GLY A 189 5.41 13.68 -8.79
C GLY A 189 4.77 13.66 -7.39
N PRO A 190 5.16 14.57 -6.48
CA PRO A 190 4.63 14.63 -5.11
C PRO A 190 3.11 14.78 -5.02
N SER A 191 2.51 14.49 -3.87
CA SER A 191 1.09 14.81 -3.62
C SER A 191 0.86 16.32 -3.78
N GLY A 192 -0.27 16.71 -4.37
CA GLY A 192 -0.59 18.13 -4.61
C GLY A 192 0.21 18.83 -5.72
N SER A 193 1.12 18.15 -6.44
CA SER A 193 1.94 18.78 -7.50
C SER A 193 1.17 19.14 -8.79
N GLY A 194 -0.10 18.73 -8.88
CA GLY A 194 -0.98 19.00 -10.01
C GLY A 194 -1.00 17.92 -11.10
N LYS A 195 -0.57 16.69 -10.84
CA LYS A 195 -0.56 15.57 -11.82
C LYS A 195 -1.90 15.37 -12.53
N SER A 196 -2.97 15.15 -11.76
CA SER A 196 -4.32 14.94 -12.30
C SER A 196 -4.82 16.18 -13.06
N SER A 197 -4.52 17.38 -12.55
CA SER A 197 -4.84 18.66 -13.23
C SER A 197 -4.09 18.81 -14.56
N LEU A 198 -2.80 18.45 -14.62
CA LEU A 198 -2.01 18.48 -15.85
C LEU A 198 -2.60 17.54 -16.90
N VAL A 199 -2.91 16.30 -16.50
CA VAL A 199 -3.50 15.34 -17.44
C VAL A 199 -4.87 15.83 -17.92
N ARG A 200 -5.77 16.19 -17.01
CA ARG A 200 -7.17 16.53 -17.32
C ARG A 200 -7.36 17.86 -18.03
N ALA A 201 -6.65 18.90 -17.63
CA ALA A 201 -6.85 20.25 -18.14
C ALA A 201 -5.76 20.70 -19.13
N ALA A 202 -4.67 19.94 -19.24
CA ALA A 202 -3.60 20.27 -20.17
C ALA A 202 -3.42 19.20 -21.25
N ILE A 203 -3.24 17.93 -20.92
CA ILE A 203 -2.90 16.90 -21.93
C ILE A 203 -4.15 16.48 -22.72
N ILE A 204 -5.21 16.06 -22.03
CA ILE A 204 -6.44 15.53 -22.65
C ILE A 204 -7.08 16.53 -23.64
N PRO A 205 -7.36 17.80 -23.27
CA PRO A 205 -7.97 18.75 -24.20
C PRO A 205 -7.13 19.05 -25.45
N ARG A 206 -5.82 18.77 -25.44
CA ARG A 206 -4.95 18.89 -26.61
C ARG A 206 -5.06 17.66 -27.51
N LEU A 207 -5.11 16.47 -26.93
CA LEU A 207 -5.29 15.21 -27.66
C LEU A 207 -6.69 15.07 -28.25
N ARG A 208 -7.73 15.55 -27.56
CA ARG A 208 -9.11 15.57 -28.08
C ARG A 208 -9.29 16.48 -29.30
N ARG A 209 -8.33 17.34 -29.65
CA ARG A 209 -8.34 18.08 -30.92
C ARG A 209 -7.75 17.30 -32.07
N LEU A 210 -7.12 16.18 -31.76
CA LEU A 210 -6.46 15.28 -32.69
C LEU A 210 -7.30 14.02 -32.82
N GLU A 211 -8.62 14.16 -32.97
CA GLU A 211 -9.56 13.02 -32.96
C GLU A 211 -9.25 11.98 -34.04
N ASP A 212 -8.67 12.40 -35.16
CA ASP A 212 -8.20 11.50 -36.23
C ASP A 212 -7.06 10.58 -35.78
N ARG A 213 -6.36 10.94 -34.69
CA ARG A 213 -5.20 10.21 -34.14
C ARG A 213 -5.45 9.65 -32.75
N TRP A 214 -6.37 10.24 -31.98
CA TRP A 214 -6.59 9.90 -30.57
C TRP A 214 -8.07 9.83 -30.21
N LEU A 215 -8.46 8.69 -29.65
CA LEU A 215 -9.71 8.46 -28.95
C LEU A 215 -9.40 8.41 -27.45
N VAL A 216 -9.67 9.51 -26.75
CA VAL A 216 -9.33 9.62 -25.32
C VAL A 216 -10.47 9.14 -24.45
N VAL A 217 -10.23 8.03 -23.73
CA VAL A 217 -11.14 7.49 -22.72
C VAL A 217 -11.23 8.45 -21.54
N GLU A 218 -12.43 8.60 -20.96
CA GLU A 218 -12.60 9.46 -19.78
C GLU A 218 -11.68 9.01 -18.62
N PRO A 219 -11.01 9.95 -17.92
CA PRO A 219 -10.15 9.60 -16.79
C PRO A 219 -10.93 8.94 -15.67
N PHE A 220 -10.51 7.76 -15.24
CA PHE A 220 -11.11 7.05 -14.12
C PHE A 220 -10.10 6.84 -12.99
N ARG A 221 -10.65 6.65 -11.79
CA ARG A 221 -9.90 6.25 -10.60
C ARG A 221 -10.26 4.80 -10.30
N PRO A 222 -9.30 3.87 -10.14
CA PRO A 222 -9.56 2.45 -9.95
C PRO A 222 -10.54 2.11 -8.82
N GLY A 223 -10.41 2.75 -7.65
CA GLY A 223 -11.31 2.49 -6.53
C GLY A 223 -11.27 1.04 -6.03
N ARG A 224 -12.42 0.54 -5.56
CA ARG A 224 -12.56 -0.86 -5.07
C ARG A 224 -12.72 -1.87 -6.20
N ASP A 225 -13.31 -1.44 -7.31
CA ASP A 225 -13.64 -2.28 -8.45
C ASP A 225 -13.12 -1.61 -9.75
N PRO A 226 -11.86 -1.92 -10.13
CA PRO A 226 -11.21 -1.24 -11.23
C PRO A 226 -11.85 -1.55 -12.60
N PHE A 227 -12.48 -2.73 -12.75
CA PHE A 227 -13.19 -3.11 -13.96
C PHE A 227 -14.46 -2.30 -14.15
N ALA A 228 -15.26 -2.11 -13.10
CA ALA A 228 -16.45 -1.26 -13.16
C ALA A 228 -16.08 0.20 -13.46
N ALA A 229 -15.00 0.71 -12.85
CA ALA A 229 -14.53 2.07 -13.08
C ALA A 229 -14.09 2.29 -14.55
N LEU A 230 -13.32 1.35 -15.12
CA LEU A 230 -12.93 1.40 -16.54
C LEU A 230 -14.14 1.27 -17.47
N ALA A 231 -15.08 0.37 -17.17
CA ALA A 231 -16.28 0.18 -17.98
C ALA A 231 -17.15 1.44 -18.03
N SER A 232 -17.34 2.10 -16.88
CA SER A 232 -18.06 3.38 -16.81
C SER A 232 -17.40 4.45 -17.69
N ALA A 233 -16.07 4.58 -17.60
CA ALA A 233 -15.32 5.53 -18.41
C ALA A 233 -15.39 5.21 -19.93
N LEU A 234 -15.29 3.94 -20.30
CA LEU A 234 -15.44 3.51 -21.69
C LEU A 234 -16.86 3.78 -22.20
N PHE A 235 -17.89 3.55 -21.38
CA PHE A 235 -19.27 3.83 -21.74
C PHE A 235 -19.51 5.31 -22.03
N ASP A 236 -19.01 6.22 -21.18
CA ASP A 236 -19.07 7.66 -21.43
C ASP A 236 -18.27 8.06 -22.68
N THR A 237 -17.19 7.35 -22.96
CA THR A 237 -16.38 7.55 -24.17
C THR A 237 -17.14 7.14 -25.44
N PHE A 238 -17.87 6.02 -25.41
CA PHE A 238 -18.77 5.64 -26.51
C PHE A 238 -19.87 6.69 -26.73
N ARG A 239 -20.45 7.23 -25.66
CA ARG A 239 -21.45 8.30 -25.78
C ARG A 239 -20.89 9.56 -26.44
N ARG A 240 -19.60 9.86 -26.25
CA ARG A 240 -18.91 10.99 -26.85
C ARG A 240 -18.60 10.78 -28.33
N TYR A 241 -17.94 9.67 -28.69
CA TYR A 241 -17.41 9.47 -30.05
C TYR A 241 -18.31 8.64 -30.98
N ALA A 242 -19.21 7.82 -30.42
CA ALA A 242 -20.11 6.93 -31.16
C ALA A 242 -21.50 6.86 -30.49
N PRO A 243 -22.24 7.99 -30.41
CA PRO A 243 -23.49 8.08 -29.64
C PRO A 243 -24.58 7.11 -30.11
N ASP A 244 -24.62 6.79 -31.40
CA ASP A 244 -25.59 5.83 -31.95
C ASP A 244 -25.26 4.39 -31.55
N ALA A 245 -23.97 4.04 -31.51
CA ALA A 245 -23.51 2.71 -31.10
C ALA A 245 -23.52 2.51 -29.58
N ALA A 246 -23.45 3.59 -28.79
CA ALA A 246 -23.59 3.53 -27.33
C ALA A 246 -24.91 2.86 -26.90
N LYS A 247 -25.98 2.98 -27.70
CA LYS A 247 -27.28 2.32 -27.46
C LYS A 247 -27.20 0.79 -27.61
N SER A 248 -26.35 0.28 -28.50
CA SER A 248 -26.19 -1.16 -28.74
C SER A 248 -25.22 -1.86 -27.78
N ILE A 249 -24.28 -1.11 -27.19
CA ILE A 249 -23.26 -1.66 -26.28
C ILE A 249 -23.85 -2.07 -24.91
N GLY A 250 -25.04 -1.56 -24.56
CA GLY A 250 -25.75 -1.89 -23.33
C GLY A 250 -25.51 -0.86 -22.23
N ASN A 251 -25.18 -1.30 -21.02
CA ASN A 251 -24.85 -0.46 -19.87
C ASN A 251 -23.40 -0.72 -19.40
N ALA A 252 -22.92 0.11 -18.46
CA ALA A 252 -21.57 -0.02 -17.91
C ALA A 252 -21.31 -1.36 -17.21
N GLU A 253 -22.32 -1.93 -16.53
CA GLU A 253 -22.20 -3.23 -15.84
C GLU A 253 -21.91 -4.38 -16.80
N ARG A 254 -22.65 -4.47 -17.91
CA ARG A 254 -22.42 -5.50 -18.94
C ARG A 254 -21.06 -5.35 -19.61
N LEU A 255 -20.59 -4.10 -19.77
CA LEU A 255 -19.24 -3.85 -20.26
C LEU A 255 -18.18 -4.29 -19.23
N ALA A 256 -18.42 -4.08 -17.94
CA ALA A 256 -17.53 -4.56 -16.88
C ALA A 256 -17.45 -6.09 -16.86
N GLU A 257 -18.57 -6.80 -17.02
CA GLU A 257 -18.60 -8.26 -17.15
C GLU A 257 -17.80 -8.74 -18.37
N ARG A 258 -17.97 -8.09 -19.53
CA ARG A 258 -17.19 -8.39 -20.75
C ARG A 258 -15.68 -8.19 -20.54
N LEU A 259 -15.29 -7.12 -19.82
CA LEU A 259 -13.88 -6.85 -19.54
C LEU A 259 -13.30 -7.88 -18.53
N ARG A 260 -14.10 -8.33 -17.55
CA ARG A 260 -13.69 -9.35 -16.56
C ARG A 260 -13.60 -10.76 -17.13
N ALA A 261 -14.50 -11.12 -18.04
CA ALA A 261 -14.54 -12.44 -18.64
C ALA A 261 -13.23 -12.80 -19.36
N GLY A 262 -12.41 -11.81 -19.73
CA GLY A 262 -11.21 -12.06 -20.54
C GLY A 262 -11.62 -12.66 -21.89
N ARG A 263 -10.66 -13.26 -22.61
CA ARG A 263 -10.82 -13.78 -23.99
C ARG A 263 -12.22 -14.36 -24.25
N GLY A 264 -12.93 -13.79 -25.23
CA GLY A 264 -14.34 -14.10 -25.48
C GLY A 264 -14.59 -15.57 -25.80
N GLU A 265 -15.33 -16.25 -24.93
CA GLU A 265 -16.23 -17.32 -25.35
C GLU A 265 -17.39 -16.68 -26.12
N SER A 266 -17.15 -16.35 -27.39
CA SER A 266 -18.25 -16.12 -28.31
C SER A 266 -18.95 -17.46 -28.51
N GLN A 267 -20.15 -17.54 -27.93
CA GLN A 267 -21.16 -18.57 -28.10
C GLN A 267 -21.15 -19.17 -29.52
N THR A 268 -20.78 -20.43 -29.61
CA THR A 268 -21.20 -21.31 -30.71
C THR A 268 -22.71 -21.55 -30.62
N GLN A 269 -23.47 -20.74 -31.35
CA GLN A 269 -24.79 -21.03 -31.90
C GLN A 269 -24.97 -19.96 -32.99
N GLY A 270 -24.59 -20.21 -34.25
CA GLY A 270 -25.22 -21.21 -35.08
C GLY A 270 -26.42 -20.57 -35.75
N ASP A 271 -26.18 -19.83 -36.84
CA ASP A 271 -27.03 -19.78 -38.03
C ASP A 271 -26.26 -19.09 -39.15
N GLY A 272 -26.06 -19.84 -40.23
CA GLY A 272 -25.26 -19.43 -41.36
C GLY A 272 -26.02 -18.52 -42.30
N GLU A 273 -25.37 -17.46 -42.75
CA GLU A 273 -25.66 -16.87 -44.04
C GLU A 273 -24.34 -16.43 -44.68
N GLN A 274 -23.90 -17.21 -45.66
CA GLN A 274 -22.78 -16.88 -46.52
C GLN A 274 -23.19 -15.70 -47.42
N VAL A 275 -22.61 -14.54 -47.19
CA VAL A 275 -22.48 -13.50 -48.21
C VAL A 275 -21.00 -13.38 -48.54
N SER A 276 -20.64 -13.94 -49.69
CA SER A 276 -19.37 -13.71 -50.34
C SER A 276 -19.34 -12.27 -50.87
N GLU A 277 -18.57 -11.39 -50.27
CA GLU A 277 -18.13 -10.16 -50.93
C GLU A 277 -16.62 -10.23 -51.19
N SER A 278 -16.32 -10.05 -52.47
CA SER A 278 -15.03 -10.12 -53.12
C SER A 278 -13.99 -9.21 -52.47
N ALA A 279 -12.91 -9.82 -52.00
CA ALA A 279 -11.68 -9.15 -51.59
C ALA A 279 -10.88 -8.73 -52.83
N ASP A 280 -11.30 -7.68 -53.55
CA ASP A 280 -10.44 -7.03 -54.55
C ASP A 280 -10.93 -5.63 -54.98
N ASP A 281 -11.15 -4.69 -54.04
CA ASP A 281 -11.22 -3.26 -54.42
C ASP A 281 -11.11 -2.27 -53.23
N ARG A 282 -10.01 -2.30 -52.47
CA ARG A 282 -9.67 -1.21 -51.52
C ARG A 282 -8.37 -0.52 -51.96
N PRO A 283 -8.31 0.82 -51.97
CA PRO A 283 -7.07 1.54 -52.20
C PRO A 283 -6.09 1.21 -51.05
N MET A 284 -5.05 0.45 -51.39
CA MET A 284 -4.00 0.02 -50.46
C MET A 284 -3.21 1.25 -49.97
N ARG A 285 -3.11 1.44 -48.64
CA ARG A 285 -2.39 2.56 -48.01
C ARG A 285 -0.91 2.54 -48.41
N ASP A 286 -0.28 3.72 -48.49
CA ASP A 286 1.11 3.85 -48.96
C ASP A 286 2.11 3.07 -48.09
N ASP A 287 1.90 3.00 -46.78
CA ASP A 287 2.78 2.26 -45.86
C ASP A 287 2.67 0.73 -46.04
N GLU A 288 1.49 0.23 -46.38
CA GLU A 288 1.24 -1.19 -46.67
C GLU A 288 1.76 -1.56 -48.06
N ARG A 289 1.71 -0.63 -49.03
CA ARG A 289 2.38 -0.77 -50.33
C ARG A 289 3.89 -0.90 -50.18
N VAL A 290 4.49 -0.06 -49.34
CA VAL A 290 5.94 -0.09 -49.08
C VAL A 290 6.34 -1.37 -48.33
N ARG A 291 5.55 -1.82 -47.36
CA ARG A 291 5.78 -3.11 -46.67
C ARG A 291 5.68 -4.31 -47.62
N ARG A 292 4.65 -4.37 -48.47
CA ARG A 292 4.54 -5.43 -49.50
C ARG A 292 5.70 -5.39 -50.48
N LEU A 293 6.11 -4.20 -50.92
CA LEU A 293 7.27 -4.02 -51.79
C LEU A 293 8.56 -4.51 -51.12
N MET A 294 8.78 -4.22 -49.83
CA MET A 294 9.95 -4.71 -49.10
C MET A 294 9.96 -6.23 -48.97
N VAL A 295 8.81 -6.85 -48.70
CA VAL A 295 8.67 -8.32 -48.64
C VAL A 295 8.91 -8.93 -50.02
N GLN A 296 8.31 -8.38 -51.08
CA GLN A 296 8.50 -8.86 -52.44
C GLN A 296 9.94 -8.68 -52.95
N LEU A 297 10.62 -7.58 -52.57
CA LEU A 297 12.03 -7.33 -52.90
C LEU A 297 12.96 -8.28 -52.13
N ALA A 298 12.63 -8.62 -50.88
CA ALA A 298 13.36 -9.61 -50.10
C ALA A 298 13.16 -11.03 -50.64
N GLU A 299 11.94 -11.40 -51.03
CA GLU A 299 11.64 -12.68 -51.69
C GLU A 299 12.28 -12.76 -53.10
N LEU A 300 12.36 -11.65 -53.84
CA LEU A 300 13.12 -11.55 -55.10
C LEU A 300 14.62 -11.75 -54.89
N LYS A 301 15.18 -11.26 -53.77
CA LYS A 301 16.58 -11.50 -53.39
C LYS A 301 16.84 -12.97 -53.07
N GLU A 302 15.93 -13.64 -52.37
CA GLU A 302 16.06 -15.07 -52.06
C GLU A 302 15.84 -15.99 -53.28
N SER A 303 14.97 -15.60 -54.21
CA SER A 303 14.66 -16.36 -55.42
C SER A 303 15.61 -16.09 -56.59
N SER A 304 16.27 -14.93 -56.62
CA SER A 304 17.28 -14.56 -57.60
C SER A 304 18.66 -14.74 -56.99
N ALA A 305 19.11 -15.98 -56.77
CA ALA A 305 20.50 -16.23 -56.39
C ALA A 305 21.41 -16.11 -57.63
N PRO A 306 22.30 -15.11 -57.77
CA PRO A 306 23.35 -15.15 -58.77
C PRO A 306 24.59 -15.78 -58.13
N ALA A 307 25.37 -16.50 -58.93
CA ALA A 307 26.58 -17.18 -58.51
C ALA A 307 27.77 -16.25 -58.21
N ASP A 308 27.55 -14.93 -58.09
CA ASP A 308 28.60 -13.91 -57.93
C ASP A 308 28.24 -12.90 -56.82
N PRO A 309 29.05 -12.76 -55.76
CA PRO A 309 28.85 -11.79 -54.67
C PRO A 309 28.91 -10.31 -55.09
N ASP A 310 29.46 -9.98 -56.26
CA ASP A 310 29.63 -8.60 -56.74
C ASP A 310 28.55 -8.16 -57.78
N ASP A 311 27.43 -8.89 -57.89
CA ASP A 311 26.35 -8.54 -58.83
C ASP A 311 25.76 -7.13 -58.53
N PRO A 312 25.83 -6.18 -59.49
CA PRO A 312 25.31 -4.84 -59.33
C PRO A 312 23.83 -4.78 -58.98
N PHE A 313 23.03 -5.77 -59.38
CA PHE A 313 21.61 -5.85 -59.09
C PHE A 313 21.35 -6.22 -57.62
N VAL A 314 22.14 -7.11 -57.03
CA VAL A 314 22.05 -7.48 -55.61
C VAL A 314 22.49 -6.30 -54.72
N ASN A 315 23.56 -5.61 -55.11
CA ASN A 315 24.02 -4.39 -54.43
C ASN A 315 23.00 -3.24 -54.52
N PHE A 316 22.31 -3.10 -55.66
CA PHE A 316 21.22 -2.14 -55.83
C PHE A 316 20.01 -2.50 -54.96
N LEU A 317 19.64 -3.78 -54.87
CA LEU A 317 18.56 -4.25 -53.99
C LEU A 317 18.88 -4.01 -52.51
N ASP A 318 20.13 -4.29 -52.10
CA ASP A 318 20.57 -4.02 -50.73
C ASP A 318 20.56 -2.53 -50.40
N TRP A 319 21.07 -1.69 -51.31
CA TRP A 319 21.00 -0.24 -51.13
C TRP A 319 19.56 0.29 -51.07
N THR A 320 18.66 -0.24 -51.90
CA THR A 320 17.25 0.18 -51.96
C THR A 320 16.48 -0.27 -50.72
N ILE A 321 16.71 -1.50 -50.22
CA ILE A 321 16.11 -1.99 -48.97
C ILE A 321 16.65 -1.18 -47.77
N GLU A 322 17.94 -0.85 -47.77
CA GLU A 322 18.57 -0.03 -46.72
C GLU A 322 18.02 1.41 -46.70
N ASP A 323 17.81 2.03 -47.86
CA ASP A 323 17.24 3.38 -47.95
C ASP A 323 15.74 3.41 -47.61
N LEU A 324 14.97 2.39 -48.00
CA LEU A 324 13.58 2.24 -47.56
C LEU A 324 13.48 2.04 -46.03
N ARG A 325 14.40 1.28 -45.43
CA ARG A 325 14.50 1.14 -43.97
C ARG A 325 14.79 2.48 -43.30
N LYS A 326 15.74 3.25 -43.81
CA LYS A 326 16.08 4.59 -43.29
C LYS A 326 14.96 5.61 -43.43
N MET A 327 14.12 5.50 -44.47
CA MET A 327 12.97 6.38 -44.66
C MET A 327 11.82 6.13 -43.68
N THR A 328 11.75 4.94 -43.05
CA THR A 328 10.59 4.55 -42.24
C THR A 328 10.71 4.75 -40.73
N ASP A 329 11.92 5.02 -40.18
CA ASP A 329 12.21 5.32 -38.75
C ASP A 329 11.27 4.69 -37.69
N LEU A 330 10.88 3.43 -37.91
CA LEU A 330 10.12 2.60 -36.99
C LEU A 330 11.06 1.47 -36.53
N PRO A 331 11.24 1.24 -35.22
CA PRO A 331 12.09 0.17 -34.74
C PRO A 331 11.50 -1.19 -35.15
N VAL A 332 12.17 -1.87 -36.07
CA VAL A 332 11.86 -3.25 -36.46
C VAL A 332 12.27 -4.17 -35.30
N ARG A 333 11.36 -4.45 -34.35
CA ARG A 333 11.44 -5.70 -33.59
C ARG A 333 11.07 -6.82 -34.56
N GLU A 334 11.98 -7.76 -34.77
CA GLU A 334 11.72 -8.98 -35.55
C GLU A 334 10.43 -9.62 -35.06
N SER A 335 9.35 -9.46 -35.83
CA SER A 335 8.11 -10.16 -35.58
C SER A 335 8.38 -11.63 -35.79
N ARG A 336 8.49 -12.40 -34.70
CA ARG A 336 8.26 -13.84 -34.79
C ARG A 336 6.84 -14.01 -35.29
N LEU A 337 6.71 -14.32 -36.57
CA LEU A 337 5.53 -14.96 -37.13
C LEU A 337 5.36 -16.30 -36.42
N SER A 338 4.72 -16.28 -35.25
CA SER A 338 4.27 -17.47 -34.56
C SER A 338 2.98 -17.18 -33.82
N ALA A 339 1.91 -17.78 -34.36
CA ALA A 339 0.58 -17.99 -33.78
C ALA A 339 -0.30 -16.75 -33.58
N SER A 340 -1.38 -16.70 -34.37
CA SER A 340 -2.70 -16.11 -34.07
C SER A 340 -2.93 -15.88 -32.56
N GLY A 341 -2.56 -14.71 -32.05
CA GLY A 341 -2.82 -14.28 -30.68
C GLY A 341 -4.21 -13.67 -30.60
N ALA A 342 -5.10 -14.24 -29.79
CA ALA A 342 -6.42 -13.66 -29.54
C ALA A 342 -6.26 -12.35 -28.74
N ALA A 343 -6.76 -11.24 -29.30
CA ALA A 343 -6.73 -9.91 -28.69
C ALA A 343 -7.39 -9.91 -27.29
N THR A 344 -6.92 -9.03 -26.39
CA THR A 344 -7.56 -8.84 -25.08
C THR A 344 -8.93 -8.16 -25.24
N ALA A 345 -9.83 -8.36 -24.28
CA ALA A 345 -11.15 -7.70 -24.30
C ALA A 345 -11.05 -6.16 -24.34
N LEU A 346 -9.98 -5.55 -23.81
CA LEU A 346 -9.74 -4.11 -23.94
C LEU A 346 -9.42 -3.72 -25.39
N ILE A 347 -8.59 -4.50 -26.07
CA ILE A 347 -8.24 -4.28 -27.47
C ILE A 347 -9.47 -4.44 -28.36
N ASP A 348 -10.31 -5.44 -28.09
CA ASP A 348 -11.58 -5.62 -28.81
C ASP A 348 -12.51 -4.40 -28.63
N VAL A 349 -12.70 -3.95 -27.39
CA VAL A 349 -13.52 -2.76 -27.11
C VAL A 349 -12.91 -1.49 -27.71
N ALA A 350 -11.58 -1.37 -27.70
CA ALA A 350 -10.88 -0.26 -28.34
C ALA A 350 -11.05 -0.27 -29.87
N ASN A 351 -11.01 -1.45 -30.50
CA ASN A 351 -11.27 -1.62 -31.93
C ASN A 351 -12.75 -1.38 -32.27
N ASP A 352 -13.68 -1.78 -31.42
CA ASP A 352 -15.09 -1.42 -31.53
C ASP A 352 -15.26 0.10 -31.51
N LEU A 353 -14.63 0.79 -30.55
CA LEU A 353 -14.68 2.25 -30.48
C LEU A 353 -14.11 2.90 -31.75
N ARG A 354 -12.96 2.43 -32.25
CA ARG A 354 -12.34 2.93 -33.50
C ARG A 354 -13.27 2.75 -34.71
N ARG A 355 -13.85 1.55 -34.86
CA ARG A 355 -14.76 1.24 -35.98
C ARG A 355 -16.06 2.03 -35.90
N LEU A 356 -16.70 2.04 -34.74
CA LEU A 356 -18.01 2.67 -34.52
C LEU A 356 -17.93 4.20 -34.54
N SER A 357 -16.74 4.76 -34.35
CA SER A 357 -16.48 6.20 -34.43
C SER A 357 -15.86 6.64 -35.76
N ASP A 358 -15.74 5.74 -36.74
CA ASP A 358 -15.12 5.95 -38.06
C ASP A 358 -13.67 6.49 -38.00
N ARG A 359 -12.91 6.07 -36.98
CA ARG A 359 -11.54 6.50 -36.70
C ARG A 359 -10.63 5.28 -36.60
N ASN A 360 -10.57 4.51 -37.68
CA ASN A 360 -9.85 3.24 -37.74
C ASN A 360 -8.34 3.37 -37.50
N ASP A 361 -7.75 4.55 -37.68
CA ASP A 361 -6.30 4.77 -37.49
C ASP A 361 -5.95 5.48 -36.18
N ALA A 362 -6.95 5.84 -35.38
CA ALA A 362 -6.73 6.49 -34.09
C ALA A 362 -6.25 5.48 -33.03
N ARG A 363 -5.34 5.92 -32.16
CA ARG A 363 -4.98 5.22 -30.92
C ARG A 363 -5.99 5.53 -29.83
N VAL A 364 -6.21 4.59 -28.92
CA VAL A 364 -7.12 4.73 -27.78
C VAL A 364 -6.30 5.00 -26.52
N LEU A 365 -6.46 6.19 -25.93
CA LEU A 365 -5.77 6.56 -24.70
C LEU A 365 -6.64 6.24 -23.48
N VAL A 366 -6.18 5.31 -22.65
CA VAL A 366 -6.80 4.96 -21.36
C VAL A 366 -6.09 5.72 -20.24
N VAL A 367 -6.82 6.58 -19.53
CA VAL A 367 -6.25 7.44 -18.48
C VAL A 367 -6.60 6.88 -17.10
N VAL A 368 -5.58 6.43 -16.37
CA VAL A 368 -5.71 5.86 -15.01
C VAL A 368 -5.22 6.91 -14.00
N ASP A 369 -6.14 7.58 -13.31
CA ASP A 369 -5.82 8.55 -12.29
C ASP A 369 -5.62 7.87 -10.92
N GLN A 370 -4.55 8.24 -10.19
CA GLN A 370 -4.14 7.60 -8.93
C GLN A 370 -3.85 6.11 -9.11
N PHE A 371 -2.92 5.80 -10.01
CA PHE A 371 -2.46 4.44 -10.31
C PHE A 371 -1.96 3.71 -9.06
N GLU A 372 -1.47 4.43 -8.05
CA GLU A 372 -1.07 3.85 -6.76
C GLU A 372 -2.17 3.04 -6.05
N GLU A 373 -3.45 3.27 -6.36
CA GLU A 373 -4.55 2.47 -5.79
C GLU A 373 -4.50 0.99 -6.20
N LEU A 374 -3.86 0.70 -7.32
CA LEU A 374 -3.66 -0.68 -7.81
C LEU A 374 -2.46 -1.37 -7.14
N LEU A 375 -1.65 -0.65 -6.34
CA LEU A 375 -0.37 -1.14 -5.80
C LEU A 375 -0.41 -1.49 -4.29
N GLY A 376 -1.55 -1.30 -3.62
CA GLY A 376 -1.65 -1.42 -2.15
C GLY A 376 -1.52 -2.85 -1.58
N GLU A 377 -1.14 -2.96 -0.30
CA GLU A 377 -1.06 -4.24 0.43
C GLU A 377 -2.45 -4.85 0.62
N GLY A 378 -2.74 -5.87 -0.20
CA GLY A 378 -4.09 -6.44 -0.42
C GLY A 378 -4.37 -6.70 -1.91
N ALA A 379 -3.58 -6.10 -2.81
CA ALA A 379 -3.64 -6.33 -4.26
C ALA A 379 -3.31 -7.78 -4.66
N ALA A 380 -2.43 -8.45 -3.91
CA ALA A 380 -1.84 -9.74 -4.28
C ALA A 380 -2.81 -10.95 -4.30
N ALA A 381 -4.09 -10.75 -3.91
CA ALA A 381 -5.16 -11.74 -4.02
C ALA A 381 -6.48 -11.14 -4.56
N SER A 382 -6.49 -9.88 -5.00
CA SER A 382 -7.70 -9.11 -5.32
C SER A 382 -7.80 -8.69 -6.79
N ASP A 383 -8.99 -8.25 -7.19
CA ASP A 383 -9.34 -7.74 -8.54
C ASP A 383 -8.32 -6.73 -9.11
N ALA A 384 -7.58 -6.02 -8.26
CA ALA A 384 -6.53 -5.10 -8.67
C ALA A 384 -5.35 -5.79 -9.38
N GLU A 385 -4.89 -6.95 -8.92
CA GLU A 385 -3.81 -7.68 -9.60
C GLU A 385 -4.28 -8.25 -10.94
N ILE A 386 -5.51 -8.80 -10.98
CA ILE A 386 -6.15 -9.29 -12.21
C ILE A 386 -6.25 -8.13 -13.21
N PHE A 387 -6.69 -6.96 -12.76
CA PHE A 387 -6.79 -5.76 -13.57
C PHE A 387 -5.42 -5.25 -14.07
N LEU A 388 -4.38 -5.27 -13.24
CA LEU A 388 -3.02 -4.91 -13.67
C LEU A 388 -2.50 -5.84 -14.75
N ARG A 389 -2.78 -7.14 -14.65
CA ARG A 389 -2.41 -8.14 -15.66
C ARG A 389 -3.16 -7.87 -16.96
N PHE A 390 -4.46 -7.61 -16.86
CA PHE A 390 -5.31 -7.23 -17.99
C PHE A 390 -4.82 -5.95 -18.71
N LEU A 391 -4.44 -4.91 -17.96
CA LEU A 391 -3.85 -3.70 -18.55
C LEU A 391 -2.53 -4.02 -19.25
N ARG A 392 -1.64 -4.75 -18.58
CA ARG A 392 -0.33 -5.14 -19.11
C ARG A 392 -0.45 -5.88 -20.44
N GLU A 393 -1.26 -6.93 -20.49
CA GLU A 393 -1.51 -7.69 -21.72
C GLU A 393 -2.03 -6.79 -22.84
N SER A 394 -2.85 -5.80 -22.51
CA SER A 394 -3.46 -4.92 -23.51
C SER A 394 -2.48 -3.92 -24.14
N PHE A 395 -1.48 -3.43 -23.41
CA PHE A 395 -0.51 -2.46 -23.95
C PHE A 395 0.81 -3.09 -24.40
N GLU A 396 1.12 -4.33 -23.99
CA GLU A 396 2.27 -5.10 -24.49
C GLU A 396 1.97 -5.87 -25.79
N GLU A 397 0.68 -6.05 -26.15
CA GLU A 397 0.28 -6.69 -27.41
C GLU A 397 0.87 -5.95 -28.62
N ALA A 398 1.40 -6.70 -29.59
CA ALA A 398 1.94 -6.15 -30.82
C ALA A 398 0.86 -5.37 -31.58
N ASP A 399 1.22 -4.20 -32.10
CA ASP A 399 0.31 -3.29 -32.81
C ASP A 399 -0.95 -2.87 -32.00
N SER A 400 -0.87 -2.92 -30.66
CA SER A 400 -1.96 -2.48 -29.81
C SER A 400 -2.35 -1.01 -30.08
N PRO A 401 -3.64 -0.73 -30.34
CA PRO A 401 -4.12 0.63 -30.42
C PRO A 401 -4.19 1.30 -29.06
N VAL A 402 -4.05 0.55 -27.96
CA VAL A 402 -4.24 1.03 -26.59
C VAL A 402 -2.94 1.62 -26.05
N VAL A 403 -3.04 2.82 -25.48
CA VAL A 403 -1.97 3.47 -24.71
C VAL A 403 -2.52 3.82 -23.33
N ILE A 404 -1.78 3.49 -22.28
CA ILE A 404 -2.14 3.79 -20.90
C ILE A 404 -1.36 5.04 -20.44
N LEU A 405 -2.08 6.03 -19.92
CA LEU A 405 -1.50 7.18 -19.21
C LEU A 405 -1.91 7.13 -17.74
N GLY A 406 -0.97 6.77 -16.87
CA GLY A 406 -1.15 6.74 -15.42
C GLY A 406 -0.75 8.05 -14.76
N THR A 407 -1.41 8.44 -13.67
CA THR A 407 -0.87 9.41 -12.71
C THR A 407 -0.48 8.69 -11.42
N MET A 408 0.71 8.93 -10.91
CA MET A 408 1.17 8.27 -9.68
C MET A 408 2.04 9.18 -8.83
N ARG A 409 1.95 9.05 -7.51
CA ARG A 409 2.91 9.72 -6.61
C ARG A 409 4.30 9.10 -6.73
N SER A 410 5.34 9.93 -6.65
CA SER A 410 6.73 9.49 -6.82
C SER A 410 7.22 8.50 -5.75
N ASP A 411 6.63 8.50 -4.55
CA ASP A 411 6.95 7.56 -3.47
C ASP A 411 6.45 6.13 -3.72
N PHE A 412 5.47 5.95 -4.61
CA PHE A 412 4.97 4.63 -5.02
C PHE A 412 5.79 3.99 -6.14
N LEU A 413 6.75 4.71 -6.74
CA LEU A 413 7.56 4.19 -7.84
C LEU A 413 8.33 2.92 -7.46
N GLY A 414 8.84 2.85 -6.23
CA GLY A 414 9.53 1.65 -5.73
C GLY A 414 8.59 0.46 -5.53
N LEU A 415 7.31 0.68 -5.26
CA LEU A 415 6.30 -0.40 -5.22
C LEU A 415 5.95 -0.85 -6.64
N PHE A 416 5.70 0.09 -7.55
CA PHE A 416 5.45 -0.19 -8.98
C PHE A 416 6.54 -1.08 -9.59
N GLN A 417 7.81 -0.73 -9.39
CA GLN A 417 8.95 -1.46 -9.97
C GLN A 417 9.15 -2.87 -9.36
N ARG A 418 8.69 -3.10 -8.14
CA ARG A 418 8.80 -4.39 -7.44
C ARG A 418 7.55 -5.25 -7.56
N HIS A 419 6.44 -4.68 -8.05
CA HIS A 419 5.16 -5.38 -8.15
C HIS A 419 5.29 -6.60 -9.09
N PRO A 420 4.85 -7.81 -8.69
CA PRO A 420 5.06 -9.04 -9.48
C PRO A 420 4.57 -8.95 -10.92
N VAL A 421 3.39 -8.34 -11.13
CA VAL A 421 2.78 -8.18 -12.47
C VAL A 421 3.45 -7.10 -13.31
N LEU A 422 4.01 -6.04 -12.71
CA LEU A 422 4.54 -4.88 -13.46
C LEU A 422 6.06 -4.92 -13.61
N ARG A 423 6.73 -5.88 -12.96
CA ARG A 423 8.16 -6.07 -13.08
C ARG A 423 8.55 -6.32 -14.54
N GLY A 424 9.51 -5.53 -15.02
CA GLY A 424 10.05 -5.63 -16.37
C GLY A 424 9.20 -4.96 -17.47
N VAL A 425 8.14 -4.23 -17.10
CA VAL A 425 7.37 -3.42 -18.06
C VAL A 425 8.20 -2.22 -18.52
N ASP A 426 8.24 -2.02 -19.84
CA ASP A 426 8.77 -0.78 -20.44
C ASP A 426 7.74 0.35 -20.24
N TYR A 427 8.15 1.48 -19.67
CA TYR A 427 7.31 2.66 -19.50
C TYR A 427 8.09 3.96 -19.68
N GLU A 428 7.44 5.00 -20.19
CA GLU A 428 7.98 6.35 -20.13
C GLU A 428 7.47 7.10 -18.91
N SER A 429 8.25 8.08 -18.42
CA SER A 429 7.85 8.88 -17.26
C SER A 429 7.88 10.37 -17.55
N LEU A 430 6.76 11.02 -17.27
CA LEU A 430 6.64 12.48 -17.23
C LEU A 430 6.76 12.93 -15.77
N SER A 431 7.91 13.48 -15.40
CA SER A 431 8.16 13.93 -14.02
C SER A 431 7.68 15.37 -13.80
N LEU A 432 6.82 15.58 -12.81
CA LEU A 432 6.41 16.89 -12.31
C LEU A 432 7.24 17.26 -11.09
N GLY A 433 8.28 18.06 -11.34
CA GLY A 433 9.03 18.71 -10.28
C GLY A 433 8.28 19.89 -9.62
N PRO A 434 8.91 20.54 -8.63
CA PRO A 434 8.42 21.81 -8.09
C PRO A 434 8.15 22.82 -9.22
N MET A 435 7.09 23.60 -9.08
CA MET A 435 6.77 24.64 -10.06
C MET A 435 7.81 25.75 -9.97
N SER A 436 8.28 26.25 -11.12
CA SER A 436 9.21 27.38 -11.14
C SER A 436 8.51 28.66 -10.63
N THR A 437 9.29 29.62 -10.13
CA THR A 437 8.79 30.94 -9.72
C THR A 437 8.00 31.63 -10.84
N GLN A 438 8.46 31.51 -12.09
CA GLN A 438 7.76 32.05 -13.26
C GLN A 438 6.44 31.28 -13.53
N GLY A 439 6.44 29.96 -13.36
CA GLY A 439 5.22 29.15 -13.45
C GLY A 439 4.20 29.57 -12.41
N MET A 440 4.61 29.74 -11.15
CA MET A 440 3.74 30.19 -10.05
C MET A 440 3.18 31.59 -10.32
N ARG A 441 4.02 32.52 -10.80
CA ARG A 441 3.55 33.85 -11.21
C ARG A 441 2.45 33.76 -12.27
N ARG A 442 2.59 32.89 -13.26
CA ARG A 442 1.57 32.71 -14.31
C ARG A 442 0.29 32.07 -13.78
N VAL A 443 0.38 31.14 -12.83
CA VAL A 443 -0.80 30.57 -12.13
C VAL A 443 -1.57 31.63 -11.35
N ILE A 444 -0.88 32.65 -10.82
CA ILE A 444 -1.50 33.77 -10.11
C ILE A 444 -2.05 34.81 -11.11
N GLU A 445 -1.20 35.36 -11.97
CA GLU A 445 -1.54 36.55 -12.75
C GLU A 445 -2.42 36.26 -13.97
N GLU A 446 -2.25 35.12 -14.65
CA GLU A 446 -2.97 34.87 -15.91
C GLU A 446 -4.47 34.59 -15.70
N PRO A 447 -4.90 33.78 -14.71
CA PRO A 447 -6.32 33.66 -14.39
C PRO A 447 -6.94 34.99 -13.91
N ALA A 448 -6.20 35.80 -13.15
CA ALA A 448 -6.67 37.14 -12.74
C ALA A 448 -6.99 38.02 -13.95
N LYS A 449 -6.09 38.05 -14.94
CA LYS A 449 -6.29 38.79 -16.20
C LYS A 449 -7.52 38.30 -16.97
N LEU A 450 -7.76 36.98 -17.02
CA LEU A 450 -8.95 36.42 -17.67
C LEU A 450 -10.24 36.79 -16.93
N GLY A 451 -10.20 36.80 -15.60
CA GLY A 451 -11.31 37.23 -14.74
C GLY A 451 -11.49 38.74 -14.64
N ALA A 452 -10.69 39.54 -15.36
CA ALA A 452 -10.67 41.00 -15.29
C ALA A 452 -10.46 41.55 -13.86
N VAL A 453 -9.61 40.87 -13.07
CA VAL A 453 -9.19 41.27 -11.73
C VAL A 453 -7.72 41.69 -11.75
N GLU A 454 -7.45 42.88 -11.22
CA GLU A 454 -6.10 43.40 -11.01
C GLU A 454 -5.57 42.95 -9.64
N LEU A 455 -4.27 42.68 -9.57
CA LEU A 455 -3.58 42.36 -8.31
C LEU A 455 -2.67 43.53 -7.95
N GLU A 456 -2.73 44.00 -6.70
CA GLU A 456 -1.86 45.07 -6.23
C GLU A 456 -0.37 44.69 -6.42
N PRO A 457 0.48 45.64 -6.89
CA PRO A 457 1.92 45.41 -6.97
C PRO A 457 2.50 44.90 -5.64
N GLY A 458 3.24 43.79 -5.69
CA GLY A 458 3.84 43.15 -4.51
C GLY A 458 3.01 42.00 -3.91
N LEU A 459 1.69 41.92 -4.17
CA LEU A 459 0.86 40.79 -3.71
C LEU A 459 1.33 39.45 -4.30
N THR A 460 1.64 39.43 -5.59
CA THR A 460 2.12 38.20 -6.26
C THR A 460 3.45 37.72 -5.68
N ASP A 461 4.38 38.64 -5.42
CA ASP A 461 5.68 38.31 -4.82
C ASP A 461 5.50 37.76 -3.40
N ARG A 462 4.59 38.37 -2.63
CA ARG A 462 4.23 37.90 -1.29
C ARG A 462 3.63 36.49 -1.30
N LEU A 463 2.64 36.25 -2.18
CA LEU A 463 2.01 34.94 -2.35
C LEU A 463 3.04 33.87 -2.69
N ILE A 464 3.95 34.16 -3.63
CA ILE A 464 5.03 33.25 -4.02
C ILE A 464 6.00 33.03 -2.85
N SER A 465 6.38 34.05 -2.09
CA SER A 465 7.26 33.90 -0.94
C SER A 465 6.69 32.96 0.14
N ASP A 466 5.37 32.87 0.26
CA ASP A 466 4.72 31.99 1.25
C ASP A 466 4.57 30.53 0.74
N THR A 467 5.04 30.22 -0.48
CA THR A 467 4.98 28.87 -1.11
C THR A 467 6.13 27.91 -0.76
N GLU A 468 6.93 28.18 0.27
CA GLU A 468 8.09 27.34 0.65
C GLU A 468 7.76 25.97 1.28
N THR A 469 6.49 25.53 1.20
CA THR A 469 6.02 24.29 1.83
C THR A 469 5.59 23.23 0.80
N PRO A 470 5.60 21.92 1.14
CA PRO A 470 5.19 20.86 0.23
C PRO A 470 3.74 20.97 -0.30
N ASP A 471 2.85 21.65 0.43
CA ASP A 471 1.43 21.85 0.07
C ASP A 471 1.15 23.19 -0.62
N ALA A 472 2.20 23.87 -1.09
CA ALA A 472 2.09 25.26 -1.49
C ALA A 472 1.09 25.50 -2.63
N LEU A 473 1.06 24.65 -3.66
CA LEU A 473 0.16 24.84 -4.81
C LEU A 473 -1.33 24.70 -4.43
N PRO A 474 -1.75 23.62 -3.72
CA PRO A 474 -3.13 23.53 -3.21
C PRO A 474 -3.54 24.70 -2.33
N LEU A 475 -2.68 25.12 -1.39
CA LEU A 475 -2.97 26.24 -0.49
C LEU A 475 -3.05 27.56 -1.25
N LEU A 476 -2.12 27.82 -2.17
CA LEU A 476 -2.14 28.98 -3.05
C LEU A 476 -3.44 29.07 -3.85
N SER A 477 -3.86 27.98 -4.50
CA SER A 477 -5.10 27.93 -5.27
C SER A 477 -6.32 28.21 -4.38
N PHE A 478 -6.37 27.66 -3.16
CA PHE A 478 -7.43 27.92 -2.19
C PHE A 478 -7.47 29.39 -1.74
N THR A 479 -6.32 29.97 -1.37
CA THR A 479 -6.23 31.37 -0.97
C THR A 479 -6.65 32.30 -2.10
N LEU A 480 -6.19 32.07 -3.34
CA LEU A 480 -6.59 32.87 -4.50
C LEU A 480 -8.09 32.81 -4.76
N TRP A 481 -8.70 31.64 -4.58
CA TRP A 481 -10.14 31.49 -4.67
C TRP A 481 -10.88 32.28 -3.57
N VAL A 482 -10.40 32.25 -2.32
CA VAL A 482 -10.96 33.04 -1.21
C VAL A 482 -10.84 34.54 -1.50
N LEU A 483 -9.66 35.00 -1.91
CA LEU A 483 -9.39 36.40 -2.25
C LEU A 483 -10.32 36.88 -3.37
N TRP A 484 -10.44 36.10 -4.45
CA TRP A 484 -11.33 36.45 -5.55
C TRP A 484 -12.80 36.48 -5.12
N ARG A 485 -13.24 35.53 -4.30
CA ARG A 485 -14.64 35.45 -3.85
C ARG A 485 -15.02 36.62 -2.94
N ASP A 486 -14.13 37.01 -2.05
CA ASP A 486 -14.43 38.01 -1.02
C ASP A 486 -14.10 39.45 -1.44
N PHE A 487 -13.11 39.62 -2.32
CA PHE A 487 -12.56 40.93 -2.71
C PHE A 487 -12.52 41.16 -4.23
N GLY A 488 -12.88 40.17 -5.04
CA GLY A 488 -12.84 40.27 -6.51
C GLY A 488 -13.90 41.20 -7.12
N ASP A 489 -14.95 41.55 -6.37
CA ASP A 489 -16.05 42.42 -6.84
C ASP A 489 -15.54 43.83 -7.23
N ASP A 490 -14.57 44.36 -6.49
CA ASP A 490 -13.95 45.67 -6.74
C ASP A 490 -12.91 45.62 -7.88
N ARG A 491 -12.71 44.44 -8.51
CA ARG A 491 -11.73 44.15 -9.57
C ARG A 491 -10.28 44.44 -9.18
N LEU A 492 -10.00 44.66 -7.90
CA LEU A 492 -8.66 44.86 -7.39
C LEU A 492 -8.51 44.07 -6.10
N ILE A 493 -7.56 43.13 -6.07
CA ILE A 493 -7.20 42.40 -4.85
C ILE A 493 -5.93 43.03 -4.27
N GLN A 494 -6.01 43.42 -3.00
CA GLN A 494 -4.97 44.15 -2.28
C GLN A 494 -4.11 43.24 -1.41
N LEU A 495 -2.90 43.71 -1.09
CA LEU A 495 -1.98 43.03 -0.17
C LEU A 495 -2.54 43.00 1.25
N SER A 496 -3.20 44.07 1.69
CA SER A 496 -3.82 44.14 3.02
C SER A 496 -4.89 43.07 3.23
N GLU A 497 -5.67 42.77 2.19
CA GLU A 497 -6.71 41.74 2.22
C GLU A 497 -6.10 40.34 2.40
N TYR A 498 -4.96 40.08 1.77
CA TYR A 498 -4.20 38.85 1.97
C TYR A 498 -3.62 38.75 3.39
N ASP A 499 -3.12 39.86 3.94
CA ASP A 499 -2.63 39.90 5.33
C ASP A 499 -3.78 39.69 6.34
N GLU A 500 -4.98 40.21 6.06
CA GLU A 500 -6.20 39.95 6.85
C GLU A 500 -6.63 38.48 6.84
N LEU A 501 -6.34 37.74 5.76
CA LEU A 501 -6.53 36.29 5.71
C LEU A 501 -5.56 35.53 6.63
N GLY A 502 -4.45 36.14 7.05
CA GLY A 502 -3.37 35.45 7.77
C GLY A 502 -2.51 34.59 6.85
N GLY A 503 -2.36 35.00 5.59
CA GLY A 503 -1.56 34.31 4.58
C GLY A 503 -2.16 33.02 4.04
N LEU A 504 -1.36 32.20 3.35
CA LEU A 504 -1.82 30.95 2.71
C LEU A 504 -2.51 29.99 3.70
N HIS A 505 -1.93 29.84 4.88
CA HIS A 505 -2.46 28.93 5.91
C HIS A 505 -3.71 29.51 6.58
N GLY A 506 -3.72 30.82 6.86
CA GLY A 506 -4.81 31.50 7.53
C GLY A 506 -6.12 31.46 6.72
N ALA A 507 -6.05 31.51 5.40
CA ALA A 507 -7.23 31.41 4.53
C ALA A 507 -8.06 30.15 4.80
N VAL A 508 -7.41 28.97 4.91
CA VAL A 508 -8.10 27.70 5.21
C VAL A 508 -8.68 27.70 6.62
N VAL A 509 -7.90 28.17 7.59
CA VAL A 509 -8.32 28.21 9.01
C VAL A 509 -9.54 29.11 9.19
N ARG A 510 -9.52 30.30 8.59
CA ARG A 510 -10.61 31.27 8.66
C ARG A 510 -11.91 30.69 8.11
N GLU A 511 -11.88 30.05 6.95
CA GLU A 511 -13.07 29.43 6.34
C GLU A 511 -13.58 28.24 7.18
N ALA A 512 -12.68 27.38 7.66
CA ALA A 512 -13.07 26.21 8.44
C ALA A 512 -13.67 26.60 9.82
N GLU A 513 -13.02 27.53 10.55
CA GLU A 513 -13.48 27.94 11.87
C GLU A 513 -14.81 28.71 11.83
N ALA A 514 -15.04 29.50 10.78
CA ALA A 514 -16.32 30.18 10.56
C ALA A 514 -17.48 29.18 10.47
N LEU A 515 -17.28 28.02 9.84
CA LEU A 515 -18.29 26.96 9.75
C LEU A 515 -18.46 26.19 11.07
N VAL A 516 -17.35 25.84 11.73
CA VAL A 516 -17.40 25.07 12.99
C VAL A 516 -18.07 25.84 14.12
N SER A 517 -17.93 27.17 14.16
CA SER A 517 -18.57 28.01 15.18
C SER A 517 -20.11 27.94 15.17
N ARG A 518 -20.71 27.51 14.05
CA ARG A 518 -22.17 27.50 13.82
C ARG A 518 -22.82 26.13 14.02
N GLY A 519 -22.06 25.07 14.31
CA GLY A 519 -22.56 23.69 14.34
C GLY A 519 -22.18 22.88 15.58
N ASP A 520 -22.71 21.66 15.65
CA ASP A 520 -22.33 20.68 16.68
C ASP A 520 -20.92 20.16 16.40
N LYS A 521 -19.97 20.58 17.26
CA LYS A 521 -18.55 20.21 17.16
C LYS A 521 -18.31 18.70 17.30
N ASP A 522 -19.07 18.01 18.15
CA ASP A 522 -18.87 16.58 18.37
C ASP A 522 -19.40 15.76 17.19
N ALA A 523 -20.54 16.15 16.62
CA ALA A 523 -21.05 15.54 15.41
C ALA A 523 -20.12 15.77 14.22
N LEU A 524 -19.60 16.99 14.07
CA LEU A 524 -18.63 17.32 13.01
C LEU A 524 -17.32 16.56 13.18
N ARG A 525 -16.81 16.44 14.41
CA ARG A 525 -15.64 15.62 14.73
C ARG A 525 -15.82 14.17 14.28
N ARG A 526 -16.97 13.55 14.57
CA ARG A 526 -17.27 12.17 14.12
C ARG A 526 -17.30 12.06 12.59
N ALA A 527 -17.89 13.04 11.90
CA ALA A 527 -17.92 13.05 10.44
C ALA A 527 -16.50 13.13 9.84
N PHE A 528 -15.63 14.00 10.34
CA PHE A 528 -14.24 14.08 9.88
C PHE A 528 -13.43 12.82 10.17
N LEU A 529 -13.62 12.19 11.34
CA LEU A 529 -12.98 10.90 11.66
C LEU A 529 -13.42 9.78 10.71
N ALA A 530 -14.64 9.82 10.18
CA ALA A 530 -15.12 8.87 9.19
C ALA A 530 -14.45 9.07 7.80
N MET A 531 -14.09 10.30 7.46
CA MET A 531 -13.49 10.72 6.17
C MET A 531 -11.96 10.61 6.11
N VAL A 532 -11.34 9.97 7.09
CA VAL A 532 -9.89 9.72 7.12
C VAL A 532 -9.57 8.23 7.27
N ARG A 533 -8.36 7.85 6.87
CA ARG A 533 -7.76 6.54 7.12
C ARG A 533 -6.28 6.72 7.46
N LEU A 534 -5.69 5.76 8.17
CA LEU A 534 -4.24 5.71 8.32
C LEU A 534 -3.63 4.96 7.13
N ASP A 535 -2.57 5.53 6.54
CA ASP A 535 -1.71 4.83 5.57
C ASP A 535 -0.70 3.91 6.29
N ASP A 536 0.12 3.19 5.52
CA ASP A 536 1.10 2.23 6.05
C ASP A 536 2.20 2.90 6.88
N ASN A 537 2.43 4.21 6.67
CA ASN A 537 3.34 5.03 7.46
C ASN A 537 2.66 5.61 8.71
N GLY A 538 1.40 5.25 8.97
CA GLY A 538 0.60 5.77 10.06
C GLY A 538 0.23 7.25 9.92
N ARG A 539 0.26 7.83 8.72
CA ARG A 539 -0.20 9.20 8.46
C ARG A 539 -1.67 9.20 8.06
N PHE A 540 -2.38 10.28 8.39
CA PHE A 540 -3.76 10.45 7.94
C PHE A 540 -3.78 10.73 6.44
N SER A 541 -4.54 9.91 5.72
CA SER A 541 -4.91 10.14 4.33
C SER A 541 -6.42 10.25 4.20
N ARG A 542 -6.86 10.89 3.14
CA ARG A 542 -8.29 11.09 2.85
C ARG A 542 -8.98 9.77 2.51
N LYS A 543 -10.20 9.61 2.99
CA LYS A 543 -11.09 8.47 2.72
C LYS A 543 -12.43 9.00 2.21
N ALA A 544 -12.87 8.48 1.06
CA ALA A 544 -14.21 8.76 0.57
C ALA A 544 -15.26 7.97 1.38
N VAL A 545 -16.36 8.63 1.71
CA VAL A 545 -17.47 8.09 2.50
C VAL A 545 -18.77 8.37 1.79
N ALA A 546 -19.72 7.44 1.82
CA ALA A 546 -21.08 7.69 1.32
C ALA A 546 -21.70 8.90 2.03
N TRP A 547 -22.31 9.80 1.26
CA TRP A 547 -22.96 11.01 1.74
C TRP A 547 -23.97 10.64 2.83
N ASP A 548 -24.82 9.65 2.56
CA ASP A 548 -25.86 9.19 3.49
C ASP A 548 -25.35 8.25 4.61
N SER A 549 -24.04 8.25 4.87
CA SER A 549 -23.44 7.49 5.98
C SER A 549 -23.99 7.98 7.34
N PRO A 550 -24.24 7.09 8.32
CA PRO A 550 -24.79 7.47 9.62
C PRO A 550 -23.97 8.52 10.39
N ASP A 551 -22.65 8.56 10.15
CA ASP A 551 -21.75 9.54 10.79
C ASP A 551 -21.92 10.96 10.20
N LEU A 552 -22.42 11.07 8.97
CA LEU A 552 -22.53 12.32 8.19
C LEU A 552 -23.94 12.90 8.24
N VAL A 553 -24.97 12.06 8.24
CA VAL A 553 -26.40 12.45 8.26
C VAL A 553 -26.72 13.56 9.28
N PRO A 554 -26.24 13.51 10.54
CA PRO A 554 -26.54 14.55 11.53
C PRO A 554 -25.99 15.94 11.18
N VAL A 555 -25.00 16.03 10.29
CA VAL A 555 -24.29 17.27 9.93
C VAL A 555 -24.41 17.64 8.45
N HIS A 556 -25.29 17.00 7.68
CA HIS A 556 -25.49 17.30 6.25
C HIS A 556 -25.59 18.80 5.92
N PRO A 557 -26.41 19.63 6.61
CA PRO A 557 -26.52 21.06 6.28
C PRO A 557 -25.20 21.83 6.49
N LEU A 558 -24.34 21.34 7.40
CA LEU A 558 -23.03 21.92 7.62
C LEU A 558 -22.03 21.40 6.58
N LEU A 559 -22.07 20.10 6.23
CA LEU A 559 -21.23 19.53 5.17
C LEU A 559 -21.50 20.19 3.82
N GLU A 560 -22.76 20.52 3.50
CA GLU A 560 -23.10 21.29 2.30
C GLU A 560 -22.41 22.66 2.27
N GLN A 561 -22.27 23.32 3.43
CA GLN A 561 -21.49 24.55 3.53
C GLN A 561 -20.00 24.30 3.37
N PHE A 562 -19.45 23.22 3.93
CA PHE A 562 -18.05 22.84 3.68
C PHE A 562 -17.78 22.57 2.19
N VAL A 563 -18.74 21.97 1.48
CA VAL A 563 -18.70 21.76 0.03
C VAL A 563 -18.78 23.09 -0.72
N ALA A 564 -19.72 23.96 -0.36
CA ALA A 564 -19.83 25.31 -0.93
C ALA A 564 -18.57 26.16 -0.69
N ARG A 565 -17.86 25.92 0.43
CA ARG A 565 -16.57 26.54 0.75
C ARG A 565 -15.37 25.80 0.18
N ARG A 566 -15.57 24.77 -0.66
CA ARG A 566 -14.53 23.94 -1.31
C ARG A 566 -13.55 23.25 -0.34
N LEU A 567 -13.94 23.04 0.91
CA LEU A 567 -13.16 22.30 1.90
C LEU A 567 -13.45 20.79 1.85
N LEU A 568 -14.62 20.41 1.31
CA LEU A 568 -15.02 19.04 0.99
C LEU A 568 -15.38 18.93 -0.48
N VAL A 569 -15.13 17.76 -1.06
CA VAL A 569 -15.50 17.43 -2.45
C VAL A 569 -16.54 16.33 -2.41
N VAL A 570 -17.62 16.52 -3.16
CA VAL A 570 -18.65 15.50 -3.39
C VAL A 570 -18.52 15.02 -4.83
N ARG A 571 -18.52 13.71 -5.03
CA ARG A 571 -18.56 13.06 -6.33
C ARG A 571 -19.68 12.03 -6.37
N SER A 572 -20.20 11.76 -7.56
CA SER A 572 -21.13 10.63 -7.77
C SER A 572 -20.30 9.37 -8.05
N ASP A 573 -20.69 8.26 -7.44
CA ASP A 573 -20.16 6.93 -7.68
C ASP A 573 -21.37 6.02 -7.97
N GLY A 574 -21.70 5.90 -9.26
CA GLY A 574 -23.00 5.39 -9.70
C GLY A 574 -24.15 6.22 -9.12
N ASP A 575 -25.10 5.53 -8.48
CA ASP A 575 -26.26 6.13 -7.80
C ASP A 575 -25.94 6.69 -6.41
N THR A 576 -24.72 6.47 -5.90
CA THR A 576 -24.33 6.89 -4.55
C THR A 576 -23.52 8.17 -4.60
N ARG A 577 -23.89 9.17 -3.81
CA ARG A 577 -23.04 10.35 -3.60
C ARG A 577 -21.99 10.01 -2.56
N ILE A 578 -20.73 10.30 -2.82
CA ILE A 578 -19.63 10.13 -1.87
C ILE A 578 -18.92 11.45 -1.64
N VAL A 579 -18.47 11.67 -0.41
CA VAL A 579 -17.78 12.88 0.04
C VAL A 579 -16.41 12.53 0.61
N GLU A 580 -15.45 13.41 0.35
CA GLU A 580 -14.10 13.33 0.90
C GLU A 580 -13.57 14.73 1.22
N VAL A 581 -12.53 14.78 2.04
CA VAL A 581 -11.78 16.01 2.30
C VAL A 581 -11.09 16.46 1.01
N ALA A 582 -11.25 17.75 0.67
CA ALA A 582 -10.79 18.29 -0.62
C ALA A 582 -9.27 18.14 -0.79
N HIS A 583 -8.50 18.38 0.28
CA HIS A 583 -7.05 18.19 0.27
C HIS A 583 -6.49 17.79 1.64
N GLU A 584 -5.43 16.98 1.67
CA GLU A 584 -4.77 16.53 2.92
C GLU A 584 -4.06 17.68 3.67
N ALA A 585 -3.84 18.81 2.99
CA ALA A 585 -3.32 20.02 3.61
C ALA A 585 -4.18 20.47 4.79
N LEU A 586 -5.50 20.23 4.77
CA LEU A 586 -6.39 20.54 5.89
C LEU A 586 -5.98 19.81 7.18
N PHE A 587 -5.46 18.58 7.10
CA PHE A 587 -5.02 17.82 8.27
C PHE A 587 -3.81 18.46 8.96
N ARG A 588 -3.02 19.23 8.20
CA ARG A 588 -1.86 19.95 8.69
C ARG A 588 -2.21 21.38 9.08
N THR A 589 -2.90 22.14 8.24
CA THR A 589 -3.09 23.59 8.47
C THR A 589 -4.15 23.89 9.52
N TRP A 590 -5.22 23.09 9.59
CA TRP A 590 -6.34 23.34 10.49
C TRP A 590 -6.11 22.67 11.86
N ARG A 591 -5.62 23.45 12.83
CA ARG A 591 -5.22 22.96 14.17
C ARG A 591 -6.32 22.17 14.88
N LEU A 592 -7.56 22.65 14.87
CA LEU A 592 -8.68 21.97 15.53
C LEU A 592 -8.92 20.57 14.94
N LEU A 593 -8.87 20.44 13.61
CA LEU A 593 -9.00 19.14 12.96
C LEU A 593 -7.82 18.24 13.30
N ARG A 594 -6.59 18.77 13.30
CA ARG A 594 -5.41 18.01 13.72
C ARG A 594 -5.59 17.43 15.13
N ASP A 595 -6.00 18.27 16.08
CA ASP A 595 -6.25 17.85 17.48
C ASP A 595 -7.34 16.75 17.55
N TRP A 596 -8.40 16.88 16.74
CA TRP A 596 -9.44 15.85 16.64
C TRP A 596 -8.94 14.52 16.07
N LEU A 597 -8.13 14.58 15.02
CA LEU A 597 -7.54 13.41 14.37
C LEU A 597 -6.57 12.69 15.32
N ASP A 598 -5.69 13.43 16.00
CA ASP A 598 -4.72 12.88 16.94
C ASP A 598 -5.42 12.19 18.13
N GLN A 599 -6.46 12.81 18.68
CA GLN A 599 -7.28 12.20 19.74
C GLN A 599 -8.09 10.98 19.25
N GLY A 600 -8.51 10.99 17.98
CA GLY A 600 -9.28 9.91 17.35
C GLY A 600 -8.44 8.79 16.72
N ARG A 601 -7.11 8.87 16.79
CA ARG A 601 -6.20 7.94 16.08
C ARG A 601 -6.47 6.48 16.42
N SER A 602 -6.61 6.15 17.70
CA SER A 602 -6.89 4.78 18.15
C SER A 602 -8.24 4.27 17.66
N GLU A 603 -9.23 5.16 17.51
CA GLU A 603 -10.56 4.84 16.99
C GLU A 603 -10.53 4.56 15.49
N VAL A 604 -9.81 5.39 14.71
CA VAL A 604 -9.62 5.19 13.27
C VAL A 604 -8.91 3.86 13.02
N LEU A 605 -7.84 3.57 13.76
CA LEU A 605 -7.09 2.32 13.65
C LEU A 605 -7.97 1.09 13.98
N LEU A 606 -8.72 1.16 15.09
CA LEU A 606 -9.62 0.07 15.49
C LEU A 606 -10.71 -0.17 14.43
N THR A 607 -11.27 0.90 13.87
CA THR A 607 -12.29 0.79 12.80
C THR A 607 -11.71 0.16 11.53
N GLN A 608 -10.49 0.54 11.13
CA GLN A 608 -9.80 -0.07 9.99
C GLN A 608 -9.50 -1.56 10.23
N GLN A 609 -9.08 -1.93 11.44
CA GLN A 609 -8.84 -3.33 11.81
C GLN A 609 -10.13 -4.15 11.79
N ILE A 610 -11.24 -3.62 12.32
CA ILE A 610 -12.54 -4.29 12.27
C ILE A 610 -12.96 -4.51 10.82
N ALA A 611 -12.90 -3.49 9.96
CA ALA A 611 -13.31 -3.61 8.57
C ALA A 611 -12.47 -4.64 7.80
N ARG A 612 -11.15 -4.66 8.01
CA ARG A 612 -10.25 -5.65 7.41
C ARG A 612 -10.58 -7.07 7.86
N ASP A 613 -10.67 -7.28 9.17
CA ASP A 613 -10.86 -8.63 9.73
C ASP A 613 -12.30 -9.14 9.51
N ALA A 614 -13.28 -8.25 9.38
CA ALA A 614 -14.65 -8.60 9.01
C ALA A 614 -14.73 -9.12 7.57
N ILE A 615 -14.01 -8.51 6.62
CA ILE A 615 -13.91 -9.02 5.24
C ILE A 615 -13.24 -10.40 5.22
N ALA A 616 -12.12 -10.57 5.92
CA ALA A 616 -11.43 -11.87 6.00
C ALA A 616 -12.31 -12.97 6.65
N TRP A 617 -13.16 -12.59 7.61
CA TRP A 617 -14.12 -13.50 8.22
C TRP A 617 -15.23 -13.92 7.27
N GLU A 618 -15.69 -13.02 6.39
CA GLU A 618 -16.67 -13.35 5.34
C GLU A 618 -16.07 -14.27 4.27
N GLU A 619 -14.85 -13.96 3.82
CA GLU A 619 -14.11 -14.76 2.83
C GLU A 619 -13.78 -16.17 3.33
N SER A 620 -13.64 -16.34 4.65
CA SER A 620 -13.44 -17.65 5.30
C SER A 620 -14.75 -18.38 5.62
N ASP A 621 -15.85 -18.04 4.94
CA ASP A 621 -17.19 -18.62 5.15
C ASP A 621 -17.60 -18.59 6.65
N HIS A 622 -17.35 -17.45 7.28
CA HIS A 622 -17.71 -17.16 8.67
C HIS A 622 -17.03 -18.08 9.70
N GLU A 623 -15.82 -18.56 9.43
CA GLU A 623 -15.04 -19.39 10.35
C GLU A 623 -14.99 -18.80 11.77
N LYS A 624 -15.30 -19.64 12.76
CA LYS A 624 -15.45 -19.17 14.14
C LYS A 624 -14.15 -18.57 14.66
N ASP A 625 -13.01 -19.18 14.34
CA ASP A 625 -11.72 -18.83 14.93
C ASP A 625 -11.12 -17.51 14.42
N ALA A 626 -11.62 -17.00 13.30
CA ALA A 626 -11.35 -15.64 12.83
C ALA A 626 -12.02 -14.54 13.68
N LEU A 627 -13.03 -14.87 14.51
CA LEU A 627 -13.68 -13.89 15.39
C LEU A 627 -12.76 -13.44 16.53
N TRP A 628 -12.71 -12.12 16.74
CA TRP A 628 -11.93 -11.51 17.83
C TRP A 628 -12.35 -11.99 19.22
N ARG A 629 -11.37 -12.06 20.14
CA ARG A 629 -11.53 -12.45 21.55
C ARG A 629 -10.82 -11.48 22.50
N GLY A 630 -11.17 -11.55 23.79
CA GLY A 630 -10.47 -10.83 24.85
C GLY A 630 -10.50 -9.30 24.66
N THR A 631 -9.36 -8.65 24.87
CA THR A 631 -9.24 -7.19 24.89
C THR A 631 -9.69 -6.51 23.60
N ARG A 632 -9.41 -7.11 22.43
CA ARG A 632 -9.81 -6.57 21.11
C ARG A 632 -11.34 -6.54 20.95
N LEU A 633 -12.02 -7.61 21.37
CA LEU A 633 -13.50 -7.67 21.33
C LEU A 633 -14.14 -6.68 22.32
N LEU A 634 -13.52 -6.46 23.49
CA LEU A 634 -13.98 -5.47 24.47
C LEU A 634 -13.87 -4.04 23.93
N GLN A 635 -12.76 -3.71 23.26
CA GLN A 635 -12.57 -2.42 22.59
C GLN A 635 -13.58 -2.22 21.46
N ALA A 636 -13.79 -3.25 20.61
CA ALA A 636 -14.80 -3.21 19.55
C ALA A 636 -16.24 -3.05 20.09
N ARG A 637 -16.55 -3.67 21.23
CA ARG A 637 -17.84 -3.51 21.92
C ARG A 637 -18.06 -2.08 22.39
N GLU A 638 -17.03 -1.45 22.95
CA GLU A 638 -17.13 -0.08 23.43
C GLU A 638 -17.24 0.90 22.25
N LEU A 639 -16.56 0.63 21.14
CA LEU A 639 -16.75 1.36 19.88
C LEU A 639 -18.19 1.24 19.37
N LEU A 640 -18.77 0.05 19.36
CA LEU A 640 -20.14 -0.21 18.89
C LEU A 640 -21.23 0.49 19.72
N LYS A 641 -20.93 0.92 20.95
CA LYS A 641 -21.83 1.79 21.73
C LYS A 641 -21.75 3.26 21.34
N ARG A 642 -20.56 3.71 20.97
CA ARG A 642 -20.26 5.13 20.68
C ARG A 642 -20.52 5.49 19.22
N LYS A 643 -20.40 4.49 18.34
CA LYS A 643 -20.48 4.62 16.89
C LYS A 643 -21.41 3.55 16.31
N LYS A 644 -22.21 3.91 15.31
CA LYS A 644 -22.94 2.93 14.51
C LYS A 644 -21.96 2.26 13.54
N LEU A 645 -21.61 1.02 13.83
CA LEU A 645 -21.08 0.11 12.81
C LEU A 645 -22.25 -0.48 12.03
N ASP A 646 -22.08 -0.63 10.72
CA ASP A 646 -23.09 -1.15 9.79
C ASP A 646 -22.54 -2.33 8.98
N GLY A 647 -23.45 -3.07 8.34
CA GLY A 647 -23.12 -4.23 7.51
C GLY A 647 -22.30 -5.31 8.24
N ILE A 648 -21.31 -5.81 7.53
CA ILE A 648 -20.40 -6.89 7.93
C ILE A 648 -19.62 -6.57 9.22
N ASP A 649 -19.17 -5.33 9.38
CA ASP A 649 -18.39 -4.87 10.55
C ASP A 649 -19.19 -5.06 11.84
N LYS A 650 -20.48 -4.71 11.79
CA LYS A 650 -21.40 -4.86 12.92
C LYS A 650 -21.66 -6.32 13.23
N GLU A 651 -21.85 -7.13 12.19
CA GLU A 651 -22.12 -8.55 12.33
C GLU A 651 -20.93 -9.28 12.93
N PHE A 652 -19.72 -9.03 12.43
CA PHE A 652 -18.46 -9.55 12.94
C PHE A 652 -18.31 -9.31 14.45
N VAL A 653 -18.47 -8.05 14.90
CA VAL A 653 -18.38 -7.71 16.33
C VAL A 653 -19.52 -8.36 17.14
N LYS A 654 -20.75 -8.38 16.62
CA LYS A 654 -21.89 -9.00 17.30
C LYS A 654 -21.73 -10.51 17.44
N LYS A 655 -21.26 -11.21 16.42
CA LYS A 655 -21.01 -12.66 16.44
C LYS A 655 -19.87 -13.00 17.39
N GLY A 656 -18.82 -12.19 17.44
CA GLY A 656 -17.78 -12.29 18.46
C GLY A 656 -18.35 -12.18 19.88
N LEU A 657 -19.22 -11.19 20.13
CA LEU A 657 -19.89 -11.01 21.43
C LEU A 657 -20.88 -12.13 21.77
N GLN A 658 -21.60 -12.66 20.77
CA GLN A 658 -22.50 -13.81 20.96
C GLN A 658 -21.70 -15.08 21.29
N ARG A 659 -20.58 -15.33 20.61
CA ARG A 659 -19.68 -16.46 20.91
C ARG A 659 -19.14 -16.37 22.35
N GLU A 660 -18.72 -15.20 22.79
CA GLU A 660 -18.25 -15.00 24.17
C GLU A 660 -19.35 -15.32 25.20
N ARG A 661 -20.60 -14.92 24.91
CA ARG A 661 -21.76 -15.24 25.77
C ARG A 661 -22.10 -16.72 25.76
N LEU A 662 -22.04 -17.41 24.62
CA LEU A 662 -22.30 -18.83 24.50
C LEU A 662 -21.25 -19.66 25.25
N ILE A 663 -19.97 -19.30 25.15
CA ILE A 663 -18.89 -19.97 25.89
C ILE A 663 -19.09 -19.78 27.40
N LYS A 664 -19.37 -18.55 27.86
CA LYS A 664 -19.67 -18.31 29.29
C LYS A 664 -20.94 -19.03 29.75
N GLY A 665 -22.00 -19.01 28.93
CA GLY A 665 -23.27 -19.68 29.22
C GLY A 665 -23.17 -21.20 29.28
N SER A 666 -22.36 -21.82 28.41
CA SER A 666 -22.07 -23.26 28.44
C SER A 666 -21.36 -23.65 29.73
N ILE A 667 -20.40 -22.85 30.19
CA ILE A 667 -19.69 -23.10 31.46
C ILE A 667 -20.67 -23.05 32.65
N PHE A 668 -21.59 -22.08 32.67
CA PHE A 668 -22.61 -21.96 33.72
C PHE A 668 -23.68 -23.07 33.65
N GLY A 669 -24.10 -23.48 32.45
CA GLY A 669 -25.07 -24.55 32.24
C GLY A 669 -24.57 -25.92 32.69
N THR A 670 -23.31 -26.26 32.38
CA THR A 670 -22.69 -27.51 32.82
C THR A 670 -22.55 -27.56 34.34
N ALA A 671 -22.23 -26.43 35.00
CA ALA A 671 -22.16 -26.35 36.46
C ALA A 671 -23.53 -26.59 37.14
N ALA A 672 -24.63 -26.09 36.56
CA ALA A 672 -25.98 -26.26 37.12
C ALA A 672 -26.48 -27.73 37.06
N VAL A 673 -26.17 -28.45 35.97
CA VAL A 673 -26.54 -29.88 35.83
C VAL A 673 -25.79 -30.75 36.84
N VAL A 674 -24.52 -30.44 37.11
CA VAL A 674 -23.72 -31.13 38.14
C VAL A 674 -24.31 -30.93 39.53
N PHE A 675 -24.77 -29.72 39.86
CA PHE A 675 -25.38 -29.43 41.17
C PHE A 675 -26.71 -30.17 41.40
N VAL A 676 -27.58 -30.26 40.38
CA VAL A 676 -28.85 -31.02 40.48
C VAL A 676 -28.59 -32.52 40.61
N GLY A 677 -27.58 -33.04 39.91
CA GLY A 677 -27.15 -34.44 40.04
C GLY A 677 -26.62 -34.80 41.43
N LEU A 678 -25.84 -33.91 42.05
CA LEU A 678 -25.33 -34.07 43.42
C LEU A 678 -26.46 -34.09 44.47
N GLY A 679 -27.53 -33.31 44.27
CA GLY A 679 -28.70 -33.30 45.15
C GLY A 679 -29.46 -34.63 45.17
N ALA A 680 -29.67 -35.26 44.01
CA ALA A 680 -30.34 -36.55 43.91
C ALA A 680 -29.50 -37.70 44.53
N LEU A 681 -28.16 -37.63 44.39
CA LEU A 681 -27.25 -38.66 44.88
C LEU A 681 -27.16 -38.71 46.41
N THR A 682 -27.24 -37.55 47.07
CA THR A 682 -27.16 -37.44 48.54
C THR A 682 -28.39 -38.03 49.25
N THR A 683 -29.57 -37.95 48.62
CA THR A 683 -30.82 -38.49 49.19
C THR A 683 -30.85 -40.03 49.07
N TYR A 684 -30.29 -40.60 48.01
CA TYR A 684 -30.15 -42.06 47.85
C TYR A 684 -29.12 -42.66 48.83
N ALA A 685 -28.00 -41.95 49.05
CA ALA A 685 -26.91 -42.42 49.90
C ALA A 685 -27.25 -42.46 51.41
N PHE A 686 -28.23 -41.68 51.87
CA PHE A 686 -28.63 -41.64 53.29
C PHE A 686 -29.37 -42.92 53.74
N ASN A 687 -30.09 -43.59 52.83
CA ASN A 687 -30.87 -44.79 53.15
C ASN A 687 -30.06 -46.11 53.12
N ALA A 688 -28.90 -46.13 52.47
CA ALA A 688 -28.09 -47.34 52.28
C ALA A 688 -27.03 -47.57 53.38
N LYS A 689 -26.83 -46.60 54.28
CA LYS A 689 -25.70 -46.54 55.22
C LYS A 689 -26.11 -46.81 56.67
N GLN A 690 -26.54 -48.04 56.98
CA GLN A 690 -26.70 -48.45 58.38
C GLN A 690 -26.11 -49.82 58.77
N GLU A 691 -25.72 -50.70 57.85
CA GLU A 691 -25.16 -52.01 58.23
C GLU A 691 -23.85 -52.32 57.51
N ALA A 692 -22.79 -52.41 58.33
CA ALA A 692 -21.59 -53.22 58.11
C ALA A 692 -20.61 -52.89 56.96
N THR A 693 -19.31 -52.94 57.32
CA THR A 693 -18.08 -53.12 56.47
C THR A 693 -17.18 -51.90 56.26
N ALA A 694 -16.70 -51.32 57.37
CA ALA A 694 -15.91 -50.10 57.44
C ALA A 694 -14.37 -50.24 57.54
N SER A 695 -13.74 -51.40 57.30
CA SER A 695 -12.26 -51.54 57.47
C SER A 695 -11.47 -52.16 56.30
N ALA A 696 -12.10 -52.82 55.33
CA ALA A 696 -11.39 -53.31 54.13
C ALA A 696 -11.34 -52.26 52.98
N LEU A 697 -12.17 -51.21 53.08
CA LEU A 697 -12.33 -50.19 52.04
C LEU A 697 -11.26 -49.09 52.11
N ALA A 698 -10.70 -48.83 53.29
CA ALA A 698 -9.70 -47.77 53.49
C ALA A 698 -8.35 -48.06 52.81
N ALA A 699 -7.90 -49.32 52.79
CA ALA A 699 -6.68 -49.71 52.09
C ALA A 699 -6.85 -49.67 50.56
N GLN A 700 -8.01 -50.08 50.03
CA GLN A 700 -8.29 -50.04 48.59
C GLN A 700 -8.61 -48.63 48.06
N MET A 701 -9.15 -47.72 48.88
CA MET A 701 -9.38 -46.31 48.51
C MET A 701 -8.07 -45.52 48.43
N ALA A 702 -7.15 -45.72 49.38
CA ALA A 702 -5.83 -45.09 49.33
C ALA A 702 -5.00 -45.54 48.11
N GLU A 703 -5.09 -46.82 47.75
CA GLU A 703 -4.42 -47.37 46.56
C GLU A 703 -5.00 -46.82 45.25
N ARG A 704 -6.32 -46.65 45.15
CA ARG A 704 -6.98 -46.01 44.00
C ARG A 704 -6.71 -44.51 43.88
N GLU A 705 -6.73 -43.77 44.98
CA GLU A 705 -6.46 -42.33 45.00
C GLU A 705 -4.99 -42.03 44.67
N MET A 706 -4.08 -42.92 45.09
CA MET A 706 -2.67 -42.92 44.69
C MET A 706 -2.49 -43.19 43.19
N SER A 707 -3.18 -44.19 42.62
CA SER A 707 -3.13 -44.48 41.18
C SER A 707 -3.63 -43.30 40.33
N ASN A 708 -4.68 -42.60 40.77
CA ASN A 708 -5.21 -41.43 40.07
C ASN A 708 -4.29 -40.21 40.17
N THR A 709 -3.71 -39.95 41.35
CA THR A 709 -2.76 -38.84 41.54
C THR A 709 -1.48 -39.09 40.73
N TYR A 710 -1.04 -40.34 40.65
CA TYR A 710 0.08 -40.78 39.82
C TYR A 710 -0.21 -40.62 38.33
N GLU A 711 -1.38 -41.08 37.85
CA GLU A 711 -1.82 -40.87 36.46
C GLU A 711 -1.93 -39.37 36.12
N GLU A 712 -2.44 -38.54 37.02
CA GLU A 712 -2.51 -37.09 36.80
C GLU A 712 -1.13 -36.43 36.76
N MET A 713 -0.17 -36.89 37.57
CA MET A 713 1.23 -36.42 37.51
C MET A 713 1.85 -36.77 36.15
N VAL A 714 1.62 -38.00 35.66
CA VAL A 714 2.11 -38.48 34.35
C VAL A 714 1.44 -37.81 33.17
N THR A 715 0.15 -37.47 33.26
CA THR A 715 -0.59 -36.86 32.14
C THR A 715 -0.58 -35.34 32.12
N LYS A 716 -0.41 -34.64 33.26
CA LYS A 716 -0.51 -33.17 33.33
C LYS A 716 0.83 -32.46 33.53
N ILE A 717 1.82 -33.11 34.13
CA ILE A 717 3.13 -32.48 34.43
C ILE A 717 4.17 -32.89 33.39
N LEU A 718 4.30 -34.19 33.14
CA LEU A 718 5.31 -34.76 32.24
C LEU A 718 5.23 -34.24 30.78
N PRO A 719 4.05 -34.00 30.16
CA PRO A 719 4.00 -33.44 28.80
C PRO A 719 4.32 -31.95 28.68
N VAL A 720 4.41 -31.23 29.80
CA VAL A 720 4.68 -29.77 29.84
C VAL A 720 6.18 -29.48 29.95
N VAL A 721 6.99 -30.49 30.25
CA VAL A 721 8.44 -30.39 30.18
C VAL A 721 8.86 -30.31 28.72
N ARG A 722 9.59 -29.25 28.34
CA ARG A 722 10.10 -29.06 26.98
C ARG A 722 11.56 -29.47 26.87
N PRO A 723 12.00 -30.06 25.75
CA PRO A 723 13.39 -30.46 25.55
C PRO A 723 14.29 -29.23 25.40
N LYS A 724 15.23 -29.03 26.32
CA LYS A 724 16.43 -28.23 26.05
C LYS A 724 17.56 -29.17 25.64
N GLN A 725 17.61 -29.40 24.33
CA GLN A 725 18.72 -29.98 23.55
C GLN A 725 19.12 -31.42 23.91
N ALA A 726 19.52 -32.17 22.88
CA ALA A 726 19.76 -33.60 22.93
C ALA A 726 20.77 -34.01 24.03
N ALA A 727 20.29 -34.80 24.99
CA ALA A 727 21.10 -35.43 26.02
C ALA A 727 21.54 -36.85 25.59
N PRO A 728 22.67 -37.35 26.14
CA PRO A 728 23.33 -38.56 25.66
C PRO A 728 22.64 -39.80 26.28
N GLY A 729 22.53 -40.92 25.58
CA GLY A 729 22.34 -42.27 26.14
C GLY A 729 21.09 -42.62 27.00
N PRO A 730 20.82 -43.93 27.24
CA PRO A 730 19.70 -44.41 28.07
C PRO A 730 20.05 -44.67 29.56
N ILE A 731 19.07 -44.52 30.46
CA ILE A 731 19.15 -44.96 31.87
C ILE A 731 18.96 -46.48 31.98
N SER A 732 19.80 -47.14 32.78
CA SER A 732 19.64 -48.53 33.20
C SER A 732 19.41 -48.64 34.70
N VAL A 733 18.42 -49.43 35.11
CA VAL A 733 18.03 -49.62 36.51
C VAL A 733 18.21 -51.09 36.91
N ASP A 734 19.00 -51.33 37.97
CA ASP A 734 19.14 -52.67 38.54
C ASP A 734 17.87 -53.05 39.32
N LYS A 735 17.02 -53.87 38.69
CA LYS A 735 15.76 -54.37 39.24
C LYS A 735 15.92 -55.25 40.48
N SER A 736 17.14 -55.69 40.81
CA SER A 736 17.41 -56.52 41.99
C SER A 736 17.57 -55.70 43.28
N VAL A 737 17.88 -54.41 43.16
CA VAL A 737 18.16 -53.52 44.30
C VAL A 737 16.88 -52.92 44.87
N LEU A 738 15.77 -52.87 44.12
CA LEU A 738 14.51 -52.27 44.58
C LEU A 738 13.25 -53.03 44.15
N GLN A 739 12.30 -53.11 45.08
CA GLN A 739 10.90 -53.38 44.76
C GLN A 739 10.20 -52.09 44.34
N LEU A 740 10.48 -51.66 43.10
CA LEU A 740 9.86 -50.51 42.45
C LEU A 740 8.41 -50.83 42.03
N SER A 741 7.50 -49.85 42.19
CA SER A 741 6.26 -49.82 41.40
C SER A 741 6.62 -49.61 39.92
N PRO A 742 5.84 -50.16 38.97
CA PRO A 742 6.26 -50.34 37.58
C PRO A 742 6.73 -49.01 36.99
N THR A 743 8.01 -48.99 36.67
CA THR A 743 8.66 -47.89 35.96
C THR A 743 8.04 -47.82 34.56
N LEU A 744 7.86 -46.61 34.04
CA LEU A 744 7.56 -46.32 32.64
C LEU A 744 8.68 -46.87 31.74
N GLU A 745 8.68 -48.18 31.49
CA GLU A 745 9.37 -48.75 30.33
C GLU A 745 8.47 -48.46 29.13
N HIS A 746 8.88 -47.50 28.30
CA HIS A 746 8.26 -47.05 27.04
C HIS A 746 7.22 -45.92 27.16
N ALA A 747 7.71 -44.68 27.20
CA ALA A 747 7.07 -43.58 26.49
C ALA A 747 8.16 -42.76 25.80
N SER A 748 8.02 -42.61 24.47
CA SER A 748 8.94 -41.92 23.58
C SER A 748 8.97 -40.41 23.81
N PHE A 749 9.56 -39.97 24.91
CA PHE A 749 9.90 -38.58 25.17
C PHE A 749 11.28 -38.58 25.84
N GLY A 750 12.27 -37.91 25.26
CA GLY A 750 13.68 -37.99 25.68
C GLY A 750 13.98 -37.30 27.01
N GLU A 751 13.41 -37.78 28.11
CA GLU A 751 13.51 -37.20 29.45
C GLU A 751 13.69 -38.25 30.54
N SER A 752 14.47 -37.92 31.58
CA SER A 752 15.03 -38.88 32.53
C SER A 752 14.53 -38.64 33.96
N LEU A 753 13.45 -39.36 34.32
CA LEU A 753 12.72 -39.31 35.59
C LEU A 753 12.76 -40.67 36.30
N ALA A 754 13.05 -40.69 37.61
CA ALA A 754 13.00 -41.92 38.42
C ALA A 754 12.19 -41.72 39.71
N ILE A 755 11.31 -42.69 40.01
CA ILE A 755 10.44 -42.68 41.20
C ILE A 755 10.68 -43.98 41.97
N LEU A 756 10.97 -43.89 43.28
CA LEU A 756 11.39 -45.03 44.12
C LEU A 756 10.47 -45.23 45.34
N GLY A 757 9.96 -46.46 45.56
CA GLY A 757 9.38 -46.87 46.86
C GLY A 757 8.44 -48.10 46.88
N ARG A 758 8.38 -48.79 48.05
CA ARG A 758 7.41 -49.85 48.42
C ARG A 758 6.58 -49.44 49.65
N TYR A 759 5.37 -49.99 49.78
CA TYR A 759 4.35 -49.58 50.76
C TYR A 759 4.67 -50.04 52.20
N GLY A 760 4.99 -49.08 53.08
CA GLY A 760 5.06 -49.19 54.53
C GLY A 760 4.91 -47.80 55.13
N ALA A 761 4.22 -47.65 56.27
CA ALA A 761 3.87 -46.32 56.79
C ALA A 761 5.11 -45.51 57.21
N GLY A 762 5.34 -44.34 56.58
CA GLY A 762 6.31 -43.35 57.05
C GLY A 762 6.84 -42.40 55.97
N ARG A 763 6.51 -41.10 56.13
CA ARG A 763 7.21 -39.81 55.84
C ARG A 763 8.10 -39.69 54.57
N VAL A 764 8.43 -38.47 54.15
CA VAL A 764 8.71 -38.11 52.74
C VAL A 764 10.04 -37.39 52.54
N LEU A 765 10.69 -37.61 51.37
CA LEU A 765 11.73 -36.74 50.79
C LEU A 765 11.54 -36.54 49.25
N ALA A 766 11.62 -35.31 48.72
CA ALA A 766 11.57 -35.04 47.27
C ALA A 766 12.61 -33.99 46.84
N VAL A 767 13.25 -34.18 45.67
CA VAL A 767 14.32 -33.32 45.11
C VAL A 767 14.13 -33.12 43.60
N ALA A 768 14.20 -31.88 43.10
CA ALA A 768 14.03 -31.55 41.68
C ALA A 768 14.90 -30.36 41.22
N HIS A 769 15.31 -30.35 39.94
CA HIS A 769 16.13 -29.28 39.32
C HIS A 769 15.31 -28.08 38.82
N ASP A 770 15.87 -26.86 38.90
CA ASP A 770 15.16 -25.57 38.68
C ASP A 770 14.63 -25.38 37.25
N SER A 771 15.26 -25.95 36.22
CA SER A 771 14.76 -25.84 34.84
C SER A 771 13.40 -26.52 34.62
N PHE A 772 13.03 -27.50 35.45
CA PHE A 772 11.73 -28.17 35.42
C PHE A 772 10.65 -27.38 36.16
N VAL A 773 11.06 -26.38 36.95
CA VAL A 773 10.22 -25.64 37.88
C VAL A 773 10.34 -24.13 37.60
N ALA A 774 10.69 -23.67 36.40
CA ALA A 774 10.97 -22.24 36.23
C ALA A 774 10.77 -21.61 34.84
N GLU A 775 9.93 -22.13 33.94
CA GLU A 775 9.72 -21.44 32.64
C GLU A 775 8.33 -20.83 32.35
N GLU A 776 7.29 -21.03 33.17
CA GLU A 776 6.07 -20.19 33.11
C GLU A 776 5.44 -19.95 34.52
N PRO A 777 4.79 -18.80 34.79
CA PRO A 777 4.23 -18.47 36.12
C PRO A 777 3.05 -19.34 36.62
N GLY A 778 2.76 -20.47 35.99
CA GLY A 778 1.64 -21.37 36.33
C GLY A 778 2.05 -22.82 36.64
N ASP A 779 3.14 -23.31 36.05
CA ASP A 779 3.45 -24.75 36.06
C ASP A 779 4.18 -25.22 37.32
N ASN A 780 4.96 -24.32 37.95
CA ASN A 780 5.66 -24.61 39.20
C ASN A 780 4.70 -24.94 40.33
N ARG A 781 3.54 -24.26 40.34
CA ARG A 781 2.48 -24.51 41.31
C ARG A 781 1.83 -25.87 41.07
N LEU A 782 1.69 -26.30 39.81
CA LEU A 782 1.14 -27.61 39.48
C LEU A 782 2.10 -28.72 39.90
N PHE A 783 3.39 -28.61 39.56
CA PHE A 783 4.42 -29.56 40.01
C PHE A 783 4.46 -29.67 41.55
N LEU A 784 4.48 -28.53 42.23
CA LEU A 784 4.51 -28.46 43.68
C LEU A 784 3.24 -29.03 44.33
N ASP A 785 2.05 -28.71 43.79
CA ASP A 785 0.76 -29.19 44.31
C ASP A 785 0.62 -30.71 44.14
N PHE A 786 0.89 -31.24 42.94
CA PHE A 786 0.81 -32.68 42.68
C PHE A 786 1.92 -33.48 43.38
N GLY A 787 3.14 -32.95 43.41
CA GLY A 787 4.25 -33.57 44.14
C GLY A 787 3.96 -33.67 45.64
N LEU A 788 3.50 -32.58 46.27
CA LEU A 788 3.13 -32.59 47.70
C LEU A 788 1.91 -33.48 47.98
N LYS A 789 0.90 -33.47 47.10
CA LYS A 789 -0.24 -34.39 47.21
C LYS A 789 0.22 -35.84 47.14
N TRP A 790 1.02 -36.20 46.13
CA TRP A 790 1.54 -37.56 45.95
C TRP A 790 2.30 -38.06 47.19
N LEU A 791 3.11 -37.19 47.78
CA LEU A 791 3.89 -37.48 48.97
C LEU A 791 3.04 -37.63 50.25
N THR A 792 1.91 -36.92 50.34
CA THR A 792 1.05 -36.90 51.54
C THR A 792 -0.21 -37.76 51.44
N VAL A 793 -0.47 -38.38 50.28
CA VAL A 793 -1.60 -39.29 50.05
C VAL A 793 -1.60 -40.43 51.08
N GLY A 794 -2.71 -40.54 51.80
CA GLY A 794 -2.98 -41.60 52.79
C GLY A 794 -2.24 -41.46 54.12
N THR A 795 -1.39 -40.44 54.31
CA THR A 795 -0.62 -40.24 55.55
C THR A 795 -1.23 -39.19 56.48
N GLY A 796 -1.99 -38.22 55.93
CA GLY A 796 -2.64 -37.15 56.69
C GLY A 796 -1.68 -36.08 57.23
N VAL A 797 -0.38 -36.23 57.00
CA VAL A 797 0.67 -35.31 57.45
C VAL A 797 0.70 -34.09 56.55
N ARG A 798 0.78 -32.89 57.16
CA ARG A 798 0.79 -31.61 56.42
C ARG A 798 1.95 -30.68 56.78
N ASP A 799 2.82 -31.08 57.71
CA ASP A 799 4.03 -30.34 58.05
C ASP A 799 5.11 -30.59 57.01
N VAL A 800 5.74 -29.55 56.49
CA VAL A 800 6.74 -29.55 55.42
C VAL A 800 8.03 -28.90 55.92
N LEU A 801 9.16 -29.61 55.82
CA LEU A 801 10.49 -29.07 56.14
C LEU A 801 11.27 -28.74 54.87
N TYR A 802 11.94 -27.58 54.77
CA TYR A 802 12.77 -27.21 53.59
C TYR A 802 14.16 -26.69 53.99
N THR A 803 15.17 -26.81 53.11
CA THR A 803 16.53 -26.27 53.31
C THR A 803 16.87 -25.20 52.25
N ILE A 804 17.83 -24.32 52.57
CA ILE A 804 18.31 -23.19 51.74
C ILE A 804 19.83 -23.22 51.50
N GLY A 805 20.44 -24.41 51.66
CA GLY A 805 21.90 -24.60 51.69
C GLY A 805 22.62 -24.74 50.33
N HIS A 806 21.89 -24.83 49.21
CA HIS A 806 22.44 -25.17 47.89
C HIS A 806 22.15 -24.13 46.78
N CYS A 807 21.93 -22.87 47.15
CA CYS A 807 21.57 -21.76 46.24
C CYS A 807 20.16 -21.87 45.63
N GLU A 808 19.16 -22.09 46.49
CA GLU A 808 17.78 -22.37 46.10
C GLU A 808 16.90 -21.14 45.81
N THR A 809 15.80 -21.39 45.08
CA THR A 809 14.78 -20.46 44.61
C THR A 809 13.59 -20.27 45.57
N VAL A 810 13.73 -20.53 46.87
CA VAL A 810 12.66 -20.30 47.87
C VAL A 810 12.99 -19.06 48.71
N SER A 811 12.14 -18.02 48.69
CA SER A 811 12.30 -16.80 49.52
C SER A 811 11.05 -16.46 50.32
N GLU A 812 11.23 -15.82 51.48
CA GLU A 812 10.11 -15.37 52.32
C GLU A 812 9.41 -14.12 51.78
N SER A 813 10.11 -13.30 50.98
CA SER A 813 9.58 -12.08 50.36
C SER A 813 9.70 -12.17 48.83
N GLY A 814 8.56 -12.25 48.14
CA GLY A 814 8.48 -12.51 46.70
C GLY A 814 8.69 -11.28 45.81
N ASN A 815 9.35 -11.44 44.66
CA ASN A 815 8.88 -11.20 43.27
C ASN A 815 10.02 -11.46 42.23
N PRO A 816 9.78 -11.48 40.89
CA PRO A 816 9.02 -12.43 40.06
C PRO A 816 9.91 -13.04 38.94
N ALA A 817 10.03 -14.36 38.86
CA ALA A 817 10.13 -15.11 37.58
C ALA A 817 10.41 -16.59 37.84
N THR A 818 11.16 -16.93 38.89
CA THR A 818 11.64 -18.32 39.09
C THR A 818 11.64 -18.77 40.56
N ARG A 819 11.02 -18.03 41.49
CA ARG A 819 11.07 -18.35 42.93
C ARG A 819 9.71 -18.76 43.50
N ILE A 820 9.64 -19.95 44.11
CA ILE A 820 8.45 -20.43 44.81
C ILE A 820 8.39 -19.74 46.18
N ALA A 821 7.31 -19.00 46.44
CA ALA A 821 7.11 -18.37 47.74
C ALA A 821 6.61 -19.41 48.76
N VAL A 822 7.14 -19.39 49.99
CA VAL A 822 6.69 -20.25 51.11
C VAL A 822 5.18 -20.10 51.35
N THR A 823 4.61 -18.93 51.05
CA THR A 823 3.18 -18.66 51.12
C THR A 823 2.36 -19.55 50.18
N THR A 824 2.86 -19.92 49.00
CA THR A 824 2.16 -20.78 48.05
C THR A 824 1.99 -22.20 48.60
N ILE A 825 2.96 -22.72 49.35
CA ILE A 825 2.86 -24.04 50.00
C ILE A 825 1.84 -23.99 51.14
N ARG A 826 1.83 -22.88 51.91
CA ARG A 826 0.85 -22.65 52.98
C ARG A 826 -0.58 -22.52 52.45
N ASP A 827 -0.78 -21.85 51.32
CA ASP A 827 -2.09 -21.70 50.67
C ASP A 827 -2.69 -23.04 50.20
N LEU A 828 -1.85 -24.04 49.92
CA LEU A 828 -2.28 -25.41 49.63
C LEU A 828 -2.65 -26.21 50.89
N GLY A 829 -2.52 -25.61 52.07
CA GLY A 829 -2.96 -26.17 53.35
C GLY A 829 -1.89 -26.92 54.14
N TYR A 830 -0.60 -26.69 53.82
CA TYR A 830 0.56 -27.30 54.49
C TYR A 830 1.24 -26.33 55.46
N SER A 831 1.74 -26.81 56.60
CA SER A 831 2.61 -26.08 57.52
C SER A 831 4.05 -26.16 57.02
N VAL A 832 4.86 -25.10 57.13
CA VAL A 832 6.22 -25.07 56.56
C VAL A 832 7.26 -24.52 57.55
N ALA A 833 8.37 -25.23 57.76
CA ALA A 833 9.52 -24.81 58.56
C ALA A 833 10.86 -25.06 57.84
N SER A 834 11.89 -24.24 58.11
CA SER A 834 13.22 -24.40 57.51
C SER A 834 14.18 -25.22 58.39
N ILE A 835 15.10 -25.94 57.75
CA ILE A 835 16.21 -26.67 58.38
C ILE A 835 17.53 -26.18 57.77
N GLN A 836 18.60 -26.10 58.58
CA GLN A 836 19.89 -25.55 58.16
C GLN A 836 20.89 -26.61 57.67
N ASP A 837 20.82 -27.83 58.19
CA ASP A 837 21.75 -28.93 57.89
C ASP A 837 20.98 -30.26 57.86
N LEU A 838 21.10 -30.99 56.74
CA LEU A 838 20.37 -32.23 56.51
C LEU A 838 20.95 -33.40 57.34
N ALA A 839 22.26 -33.39 57.59
CA ALA A 839 22.96 -34.49 58.26
C ALA A 839 22.62 -34.58 59.77
N GLN A 840 21.97 -33.56 60.34
CA GLN A 840 21.60 -33.51 61.76
C GLN A 840 20.14 -33.91 62.03
N LEU A 841 19.38 -34.26 60.99
CA LEU A 841 17.98 -34.64 61.11
C LEU A 841 17.85 -36.10 61.58
N ASP A 842 17.36 -36.33 62.81
CA ASP A 842 17.02 -37.69 63.27
C ASP A 842 15.67 -38.13 62.68
N VAL A 843 15.75 -38.87 61.58
CA VAL A 843 14.60 -39.22 60.74
C VAL A 843 13.60 -40.15 61.43
N ARG A 844 13.97 -40.70 62.60
CA ARG A 844 13.10 -41.59 63.40
C ARG A 844 12.01 -40.82 64.17
N ASP A 845 12.23 -39.54 64.51
CA ASP A 845 11.34 -38.76 65.40
C ASP A 845 10.59 -37.59 64.73
N SER A 846 10.92 -37.19 63.50
CA SER A 846 10.29 -36.03 62.85
C SER A 846 8.88 -36.32 62.34
N THR A 847 7.80 -35.80 62.96
CA THR A 847 6.38 -36.07 62.58
C THR A 847 5.89 -35.49 61.24
N GLY A 848 6.74 -34.81 60.48
CA GLY A 848 6.39 -34.13 59.22
C GLY A 848 6.82 -34.83 57.92
N VAL A 849 6.30 -34.34 56.80
CA VAL A 849 6.74 -34.57 55.42
C VAL A 849 7.97 -33.68 55.19
N VAL A 850 9.10 -34.20 54.73
CA VAL A 850 10.30 -33.38 54.48
C VAL A 850 10.39 -33.07 52.99
N LEU A 851 10.37 -31.79 52.62
CA LEU A 851 10.48 -31.33 51.23
C LEU A 851 11.83 -30.63 51.02
N ILE A 852 12.81 -31.33 50.47
CA ILE A 852 14.06 -30.69 50.01
C ILE A 852 13.82 -30.11 48.61
N VAL A 853 13.23 -28.92 48.52
CA VAL A 853 13.26 -28.17 47.25
C VAL A 853 14.64 -27.55 47.09
N GLY A 854 15.58 -28.34 46.58
CA GLY A 854 16.97 -27.99 46.37
C GLY A 854 17.32 -27.94 44.90
N ASN A 855 17.68 -26.76 44.40
CA ASN A 855 18.31 -26.64 43.09
C ASN A 855 19.75 -27.16 43.21
N ALA A 856 20.01 -28.40 42.78
CA ALA A 856 21.29 -29.09 43.04
C ALA A 856 22.44 -28.60 42.13
N TRP A 857 22.87 -27.35 42.28
CA TRP A 857 24.07 -26.81 41.63
C TRP A 857 25.34 -27.09 42.44
N ALA A 858 25.20 -27.60 43.68
CA ALA A 858 26.29 -28.03 44.56
C ALA A 858 26.27 -29.55 44.79
N ALA A 859 27.42 -30.14 45.13
CA ALA A 859 27.55 -31.57 45.42
C ALA A 859 26.96 -31.92 46.79
N PHE A 860 26.18 -33.00 46.85
CA PHE A 860 25.80 -33.64 48.11
C PHE A 860 27.03 -34.27 48.77
N ALA A 861 27.20 -34.07 50.07
CA ALA A 861 28.20 -34.77 50.86
C ALA A 861 27.81 -36.25 51.04
N GLU A 862 28.79 -37.15 51.19
CA GLU A 862 28.54 -38.58 51.39
C GLU A 862 27.61 -38.85 52.59
N ALA A 863 27.76 -38.08 53.69
CA ALA A 863 26.88 -38.18 54.85
C ALA A 863 25.42 -37.82 54.56
N GLU A 864 25.17 -36.91 53.61
CA GLU A 864 23.81 -36.55 53.18
C GLU A 864 23.22 -37.66 52.30
N ILE A 865 24.02 -38.26 51.42
CA ILE A 865 23.63 -39.39 50.59
C ILE A 865 23.30 -40.61 51.47
N ASP A 866 24.14 -40.92 52.46
CA ASP A 866 23.92 -42.02 53.39
C ASP A 866 22.66 -41.86 54.24
N ALA A 867 22.37 -40.64 54.71
CA ALA A 867 21.14 -40.33 55.44
C ALA A 867 19.87 -40.58 54.60
N VAL A 868 19.91 -40.25 53.31
CA VAL A 868 18.81 -40.55 52.36
C VAL A 868 18.67 -42.06 52.13
N GLY A 869 19.79 -42.78 52.04
CA GLY A 869 19.80 -44.24 51.91
C GLY A 869 19.20 -44.98 53.10
N GLU A 870 19.60 -44.62 54.33
CA GLU A 870 19.05 -45.24 55.56
C GLU A 870 17.54 -44.97 55.68
N PHE A 871 17.07 -43.80 55.26
CA PHE A 871 15.66 -43.46 55.27
C PHE A 871 14.81 -44.32 54.33
N VAL A 872 15.23 -44.46 53.06
CA VAL A 872 14.52 -45.28 52.07
C VAL A 872 14.51 -46.74 52.51
N ALA A 873 15.61 -47.24 53.08
CA ALA A 873 15.69 -48.59 53.64
C ALA A 873 14.68 -48.85 54.78
N ASN A 874 14.25 -47.79 55.49
CA ASN A 874 13.28 -47.85 56.59
C ASN A 874 11.82 -47.61 56.15
N GLY A 875 11.52 -47.64 54.84
CA GLY A 875 10.15 -47.57 54.31
C GLY A 875 9.70 -46.19 53.81
N GLY A 876 10.63 -45.23 53.71
CA GLY A 876 10.38 -43.90 53.14
C GLY A 876 10.17 -43.90 51.62
N ARG A 877 9.60 -42.79 51.09
CA ARG A 877 9.36 -42.57 49.65
C ARG A 877 10.31 -41.51 49.07
N LEU A 878 10.79 -41.71 47.83
CA LEU A 878 11.72 -40.79 47.15
C LEU A 878 11.31 -40.50 45.68
N LEU A 879 11.28 -39.21 45.32
CA LEU A 879 11.08 -38.71 43.95
C LEU A 879 12.33 -37.95 43.46
N LEU A 880 12.90 -38.37 42.33
CA LEU A 880 14.08 -37.76 41.71
C LEU A 880 13.76 -37.28 40.29
N VAL A 881 13.97 -35.98 40.03
CA VAL A 881 13.71 -35.34 38.73
C VAL A 881 14.97 -34.65 38.20
N GLY A 882 15.31 -34.89 36.92
CA GLY A 882 16.45 -34.25 36.23
C GLY A 882 17.74 -35.07 36.20
N LEU A 883 17.63 -36.39 35.96
CA LEU A 883 18.78 -37.26 35.74
C LEU A 883 19.39 -37.00 34.35
N GLU A 884 20.66 -37.35 34.12
CA GLU A 884 21.37 -37.25 32.82
C GLU A 884 21.79 -35.86 32.29
N TRP A 885 21.70 -34.80 33.10
CA TRP A 885 22.17 -33.48 32.67
C TRP A 885 23.70 -33.34 32.70
N SER A 886 24.31 -32.86 31.60
CA SER A 886 25.73 -32.46 31.52
C SER A 886 25.88 -30.99 31.13
N TRP A 887 26.91 -30.32 31.67
CA TRP A 887 27.05 -28.86 31.71
C TRP A 887 27.41 -28.17 30.36
N ASP A 888 27.45 -28.90 29.24
CA ASP A 888 28.22 -28.44 28.06
C ASP A 888 27.52 -27.39 27.16
N GLN A 889 26.23 -27.09 27.36
CA GLN A 889 25.45 -26.26 26.41
C GLN A 889 24.99 -24.88 26.91
N TYR A 890 25.26 -24.49 28.16
CA TYR A 890 24.95 -23.13 28.63
C TYR A 890 26.18 -22.21 28.63
N ARG A 891 26.39 -21.46 27.54
CA ARG A 891 27.23 -20.25 27.55
C ARG A 891 26.38 -19.02 27.83
N HIS A 892 26.41 -18.52 29.06
CA HIS A 892 25.91 -17.18 29.35
C HIS A 892 26.96 -16.10 28.92
N PRO A 893 26.57 -15.01 28.23
CA PRO A 893 27.49 -13.95 27.82
C PRO A 893 28.00 -13.03 28.94
N GLY A 894 27.60 -13.26 30.18
CA GLY A 894 28.16 -12.62 31.37
C GLY A 894 28.41 -13.70 32.41
N GLY A 895 29.62 -13.77 32.95
CA GLY A 895 30.09 -14.88 33.79
C GLY A 895 29.05 -15.39 34.78
N PHE A 896 28.86 -16.71 34.78
CA PHE A 896 28.04 -17.39 35.77
C PHE A 896 28.80 -17.34 37.10
N ASP A 897 28.28 -16.63 38.09
CA ASP A 897 28.75 -16.70 39.47
C ASP A 897 28.01 -17.88 40.11
N PRO A 898 28.65 -19.04 40.38
CA PRO A 898 28.01 -20.18 41.04
C PRO A 898 27.91 -19.91 42.57
N CYS A 899 27.65 -18.63 42.87
CA CYS A 899 27.63 -17.89 44.11
C CYS A 899 28.95 -17.93 44.90
N ARG A 900 29.88 -16.98 44.68
CA ARG A 900 31.07 -16.64 45.52
C ARG A 900 31.35 -17.57 46.73
N PHE A 901 31.64 -18.85 46.49
CA PHE A 901 32.86 -19.60 46.81
C PHE A 901 32.56 -21.11 46.91
N ASN A 902 33.29 -21.85 46.07
CA ASN A 902 33.33 -23.30 45.88
C ASN A 902 34.21 -23.98 46.97
N PRO A 903 34.10 -25.30 47.25
CA PRO A 903 35.05 -26.23 46.62
C PRO A 903 34.56 -27.70 46.53
N TYR A 904 33.74 -28.03 45.53
CA TYR A 904 34.05 -29.17 44.67
C TYR A 904 33.90 -28.69 43.25
N SER A 905 35.05 -28.34 42.66
CA SER A 905 35.19 -28.20 41.23
C SER A 905 34.74 -29.49 40.57
N ALA A 906 33.46 -29.56 40.20
CA ALA A 906 33.02 -30.44 39.13
C ALA A 906 33.81 -29.97 37.91
N SER A 907 34.86 -30.72 37.65
CA SER A 907 35.75 -30.59 36.52
C SER A 907 34.94 -30.34 35.26
N ARG A 908 35.60 -29.70 34.29
CA ARG A 908 35.28 -29.81 32.86
C ARG A 908 35.40 -31.28 32.37
N SER A 909 34.77 -32.22 33.07
CA SER A 909 34.73 -33.62 32.75
C SER A 909 33.38 -33.89 32.08
N LYS A 910 33.44 -34.43 30.87
CA LYS A 910 32.31 -35.02 30.14
C LYS A 910 31.72 -36.26 30.86
N GLU A 911 32.01 -36.44 32.14
CA GLU A 911 31.60 -37.57 32.97
C GLU A 911 30.27 -37.21 33.64
N THR A 912 29.18 -37.50 32.96
CA THR A 912 27.79 -37.39 33.47
C THR A 912 27.63 -38.07 34.84
N GLU A 913 28.46 -39.07 35.14
CA GLU A 913 28.48 -39.82 36.40
C GLU A 913 28.79 -38.99 37.66
N ARG A 914 29.48 -37.85 37.56
CA ARG A 914 29.83 -37.02 38.73
C ARG A 914 28.78 -35.98 39.10
N TYR A 915 27.68 -35.91 38.35
CA TYR A 915 26.59 -34.99 38.64
C TYR A 915 25.88 -35.39 39.96
N PRO A 916 25.54 -34.46 40.87
CA PRO A 916 25.06 -34.79 42.22
C PRO A 916 23.81 -35.68 42.24
N MET A 917 22.87 -35.47 41.31
CA MET A 917 21.66 -36.30 41.19
C MET A 917 21.97 -37.71 40.68
N ASN A 918 22.97 -37.85 39.80
CA ASN A 918 23.40 -39.16 39.30
C ASN A 918 24.19 -39.94 40.37
N ALA A 919 24.96 -39.23 41.21
CA ALA A 919 25.63 -39.81 42.37
C ALA A 919 24.63 -40.34 43.42
N LEU A 920 23.57 -39.59 43.71
CA LEU A 920 22.48 -40.03 44.60
C LEU A 920 21.70 -41.23 43.99
N GLY A 921 21.34 -41.16 42.71
CA GLY A 921 20.63 -42.24 42.02
C GLY A 921 21.39 -43.57 42.01
N ARG A 922 22.73 -43.53 41.96
CA ARG A 922 23.59 -44.72 41.98
C ARG A 922 23.45 -45.55 43.25
N GLN A 923 23.21 -44.93 44.41
CA GLN A 923 22.95 -45.64 45.68
C GLN A 923 21.70 -46.54 45.59
N PHE A 924 20.79 -46.21 44.67
CA PHE A 924 19.55 -46.92 44.41
C PHE A 924 19.62 -47.76 43.12
N GLY A 925 20.82 -48.12 42.65
CA GLY A 925 20.99 -48.99 41.48
C GLY A 925 20.59 -48.35 40.14
N ILE A 926 20.49 -47.02 40.08
CA ILE A 926 20.24 -46.28 38.84
C ILE A 926 21.60 -45.92 38.22
N THR A 927 21.85 -46.38 37.00
CA THR A 927 23.10 -46.19 36.26
C THR A 927 22.82 -45.63 34.86
N TYR A 928 23.81 -44.98 34.27
CA TYR A 928 23.66 -44.24 33.04
C TYR A 928 24.70 -44.69 32.00
N GLU A 929 24.28 -44.96 30.76
CA GLU A 929 25.19 -45.38 29.67
C GLU A 929 25.47 -44.23 28.69
N PRO A 930 26.74 -43.81 28.47
CA PRO A 930 27.05 -42.71 27.56
C PRO A 930 26.85 -43.09 26.08
N GLY A 931 25.90 -42.45 25.39
CA GLY A 931 25.64 -42.63 23.95
C GLY A 931 26.46 -41.71 23.03
N THR A 932 27.01 -42.26 21.94
CA THR A 932 27.76 -41.52 20.90
C THR A 932 26.79 -41.02 19.83
N ILE A 933 26.72 -39.70 19.58
CA ILE A 933 25.82 -39.12 18.56
C ILE A 933 26.40 -39.34 17.16
N VAL A 934 25.70 -40.06 16.29
CA VAL A 934 25.88 -40.01 14.82
C VAL A 934 24.73 -39.17 14.27
N LEU A 935 25.06 -38.03 13.67
CA LEU A 935 24.11 -37.13 13.00
C LEU A 935 23.95 -37.58 11.55
N ASP A 936 22.70 -37.71 11.08
CA ASP A 936 22.33 -37.66 9.66
C ASP A 936 21.16 -36.69 9.50
#